data_AF-B9FLW1-F1
#
_entry.id   AF-B9FLW1-F1
#
_cell.length_a   1.000
_cell.length_b   1.000
_cell.length_c   1.000
_cell.angle_alpha   90.00
_cell.angle_beta   90.00
_cell.angle_gamma   90.00
#
_symmetry.space_group_name_H-M   'P 1'
#
loop_
_entity.id
_entity.type
_entity.pdbx_description
1 polymer ?
#
loop_
_entity_poly.entity_id
_entity_poly.type
_entity_poly.pdbx_seq_one_letter_code
_entity_poly.pdbx_strand_id
1 'polypeptide(L)'
;MAPADEASSRRRVLLGPPPPPHGGNASSMPSGSLLAGSASASPVAHATNGTDGSGTQTEGANVVAGDDTVVEENDDHDELHPAKKHKKCTSDVWEYFTKYTKTVEINGKLVEEKWAKCNFKGCRAPYGNNRCESNRGTTGFWNHLSKYHSVDKKQLQLKTGKDAAKDITFVEPFRYDQEVSLRKFYLAIIMHEYPFNIAEHEYFVDFIKSLRPNFPIKSRVTVRKEILGIYLEEKNKLYECLKFVKSRICATMDMWTSNQNKGYMCVTLHWIDDNWRIQKRIANFIHVEGRHTGVKLSETFTTCLLNWFVEKKMFSLSLDNASANEVAVKDVICELKKHGPLLCDGLLFHVRCANHIMNLIAKDGLQEIATTIQNIRLFVISVKNSTVQWEEFLKCASECELDTTRGLSTDCCTRWNATYMMLRDALYYKKAFQRLTSKERRKYESICPLPEQWEKASKVCMCLKKFSDLTNLFSGILYPTANLFYRGFCEIKLLLTSWSRGNDTMVKNMAASMNTKFDKYWKKSNTALAVASFLDPRFKTIIVHFYMKKFYGDLLQVKFDEFLSTIMTMYDFYVAAAPPPNSNAPQSSNEPAVEEDANDFDSELDKYLYKKQTNQSQIVGNDLEKYLAEEPLLLDKAKRKNVASIVTDLDVTELLAETLMVEVEEYMDSDD
;
A
#
# COMPACT_ATOMS: atom_id res chain seq x y z
N MET A 1 -37.34 3.68 37.16
CA MET A 1 -37.30 3.45 35.71
C MET A 1 -35.83 3.49 35.29
N ALA A 2 -35.26 2.32 35.08
CA ALA A 2 -33.86 2.08 34.70
C ALA A 2 -33.79 1.78 33.19
N PRO A 3 -32.68 2.05 32.51
CA PRO A 3 -32.32 1.37 31.27
C PRO A 3 -31.41 0.15 31.55
N ALA A 4 -31.61 -0.89 30.76
CA ALA A 4 -31.12 -2.25 30.96
C ALA A 4 -29.73 -2.51 30.34
N ASP A 5 -29.03 -3.45 30.98
CA ASP A 5 -27.79 -4.11 30.58
C ASP A 5 -27.88 -4.83 29.22
N GLU A 6 -26.80 -4.80 28.44
CA GLU A 6 -26.49 -5.87 27.48
C GLU A 6 -24.99 -6.24 27.56
N ALA A 7 -24.74 -7.38 28.22
CA ALA A 7 -23.44 -7.99 28.39
C ALA A 7 -23.05 -8.83 27.15
N SER A 8 -21.91 -8.54 26.53
CA SER A 8 -21.32 -9.40 25.50
C SER A 8 -20.57 -10.57 26.14
N SER A 9 -21.22 -11.72 26.17
CA SER A 9 -20.66 -13.00 26.60
C SER A 9 -19.84 -13.63 25.47
N ARG A 10 -18.50 -13.49 25.49
CA ARG A 10 -17.61 -14.27 24.63
C ARG A 10 -17.33 -15.63 25.29
N ARG A 11 -18.05 -16.68 24.86
CA ARG A 11 -17.70 -18.08 25.18
C ARG A 11 -16.40 -18.46 24.44
N ARG A 12 -15.33 -18.69 25.18
CA ARG A 12 -14.13 -19.42 24.73
C ARG A 12 -14.53 -20.88 24.47
N VAL A 13 -14.30 -21.36 23.25
CA VAL A 13 -14.31 -22.79 22.94
C VAL A 13 -13.02 -23.38 23.51
N LEU A 14 -13.14 -24.30 24.47
CA LEU A 14 -12.04 -25.08 25.01
C LEU A 14 -11.67 -26.17 23.98
N LEU A 15 -10.52 -26.02 23.32
CA LEU A 15 -9.88 -27.11 22.59
C LEU A 15 -9.06 -27.94 23.60
N GLY A 16 -9.34 -29.25 23.66
CA GLY A 16 -8.60 -30.19 24.50
C GLY A 16 -7.16 -30.44 24.01
N PRO A 17 -6.29 -31.01 24.86
CA PRO A 17 -4.87 -31.16 24.55
C PRO A 17 -4.61 -32.23 23.47
N PRO A 18 -3.54 -32.07 22.65
CA PRO A 18 -3.18 -33.03 21.61
C PRO A 18 -2.58 -34.34 22.20
N PRO A 19 -2.65 -35.46 21.47
CA PRO A 19 -2.13 -36.74 21.94
C PRO A 19 -0.59 -36.80 21.88
N PRO A 20 0.06 -37.63 22.72
CA PRO A 20 1.52 -37.72 22.81
C PRO A 20 2.14 -38.48 21.61
N PRO A 21 3.39 -38.17 21.23
CA PRO A 21 4.07 -38.85 20.14
C PRO A 21 4.57 -40.24 20.56
N HIS A 22 4.36 -41.22 19.70
CA HIS A 22 4.89 -42.58 19.85
C HIS A 22 6.42 -42.60 19.75
N GLY A 23 7.07 -43.14 20.79
CA GLY A 23 8.49 -43.44 20.80
C GLY A 23 8.83 -44.69 19.97
N GLY A 24 9.89 -44.60 19.18
CA GLY A 24 10.56 -45.72 18.53
C GLY A 24 12.06 -45.56 18.68
N ASN A 25 12.68 -46.49 19.41
CA ASN A 25 14.09 -46.49 19.81
C ASN A 25 15.05 -46.80 18.65
N ALA A 26 16.27 -46.30 18.84
CA ALA A 26 17.45 -46.30 17.98
C ALA A 26 18.06 -47.67 17.62
N SER A 27 18.84 -47.70 16.53
CA SER A 27 20.05 -48.54 16.41
C SER A 27 21.03 -48.05 15.35
N SER A 28 22.27 -47.76 15.81
CA SER A 28 23.60 -48.00 15.21
C SER A 28 23.94 -47.68 13.73
N MET A 29 24.94 -46.78 13.58
CA MET A 29 25.91 -46.64 12.47
C MET A 29 26.71 -47.95 12.17
N PRO A 30 27.43 -48.15 11.02
CA PRO A 30 28.39 -47.19 10.42
C PRO A 30 28.64 -47.18 8.89
N SER A 31 29.33 -46.10 8.48
CA SER A 31 30.35 -45.91 7.41
C SER A 31 30.40 -46.80 6.17
N GLY A 32 30.40 -46.18 4.99
CA GLY A 32 30.85 -46.77 3.72
C GLY A 32 30.99 -45.74 2.60
N SER A 33 32.17 -45.69 1.99
CA SER A 33 32.63 -44.73 0.97
C SER A 33 32.38 -45.23 -0.47
N LEU A 34 32.50 -44.31 -1.44
CA LEU A 34 32.91 -44.45 -2.85
C LEU A 34 31.86 -44.38 -4.01
N LEU A 35 32.15 -43.39 -4.87
CA LEU A 35 32.23 -43.40 -6.35
C LEU A 35 30.99 -43.12 -7.23
N ALA A 36 31.06 -41.93 -7.86
CA ALA A 36 31.09 -41.66 -9.31
C ALA A 36 30.18 -42.45 -10.28
N GLY A 37 29.43 -41.70 -11.09
CA GLY A 37 28.78 -42.23 -12.30
C GLY A 37 27.90 -41.20 -13.01
N SER A 38 28.51 -40.39 -13.86
CA SER A 38 27.88 -39.53 -14.87
C SER A 38 27.15 -40.31 -15.96
N ALA A 39 26.01 -39.82 -16.46
CA ALA A 39 25.60 -40.04 -17.85
C ALA A 39 24.54 -39.02 -18.30
N SER A 40 24.96 -38.17 -19.24
CA SER A 40 24.19 -37.35 -20.16
C SER A 40 23.65 -38.17 -21.33
N ALA A 41 22.44 -37.88 -21.84
CA ALA A 41 22.10 -38.04 -23.25
C ALA A 41 20.77 -37.32 -23.63
N SER A 42 20.84 -36.49 -24.67
CA SER A 42 19.78 -36.15 -25.64
C SER A 42 20.40 -36.42 -27.04
N PRO A 43 19.81 -36.07 -28.21
CA PRO A 43 18.41 -35.89 -28.68
C PRO A 43 18.17 -36.63 -30.04
N VAL A 44 17.23 -36.12 -30.90
CA VAL A 44 17.01 -36.32 -32.38
C VAL A 44 15.72 -37.15 -32.71
N ALA A 45 14.81 -36.88 -33.67
CA ALA A 45 14.70 -36.01 -34.87
C ALA A 45 13.24 -35.72 -35.32
N HIS A 46 13.11 -34.76 -36.25
CA HIS A 46 11.97 -34.30 -37.08
C HIS A 46 11.62 -35.17 -38.32
N ALA A 47 10.39 -35.02 -38.86
CA ALA A 47 9.95 -34.87 -40.29
C ALA A 47 8.45 -35.25 -40.43
N THR A 48 7.44 -34.43 -40.83
CA THR A 48 7.03 -33.73 -42.10
C THR A 48 6.35 -34.56 -43.22
N ASN A 49 5.09 -34.16 -43.54
CA ASN A 49 4.37 -34.00 -44.83
C ASN A 49 3.68 -35.14 -45.65
N GLY A 50 2.50 -34.77 -46.22
CA GLY A 50 1.86 -35.22 -47.49
C GLY A 50 0.53 -36.01 -47.35
N THR A 51 -0.69 -35.52 -47.65
CA THR A 51 -1.45 -35.19 -48.91
C THR A 51 -2.10 -36.36 -49.68
N ASP A 52 -3.26 -36.04 -50.33
CA ASP A 52 -4.13 -36.78 -51.29
C ASP A 52 -5.35 -37.52 -50.68
N GLY A 53 -6.60 -37.47 -51.18
CA GLY A 53 -7.21 -36.97 -52.42
C GLY A 53 -8.13 -38.05 -53.08
N SER A 54 -9.43 -37.77 -53.33
CA SER A 54 -10.44 -38.47 -54.21
C SER A 54 -11.82 -38.55 -53.52
N GLY A 55 -12.96 -38.01 -54.00
CA GLY A 55 -13.68 -38.26 -55.28
C GLY A 55 -14.40 -39.62 -55.22
N THR A 56 -15.72 -39.83 -55.31
CA THR A 56 -16.72 -39.35 -56.31
C THR A 56 -18.17 -39.73 -55.87
N GLN A 57 -19.16 -39.08 -56.49
CA GLN A 57 -20.63 -39.14 -56.30
C GLN A 57 -21.33 -40.41 -56.83
N THR A 58 -22.60 -40.65 -56.42
CA THR A 58 -23.75 -40.96 -57.30
C THR A 58 -25.10 -40.73 -56.58
N GLU A 59 -26.06 -40.20 -57.37
CA GLU A 59 -27.47 -39.84 -57.16
C GLU A 59 -28.38 -41.05 -56.83
N GLY A 60 -29.66 -40.98 -56.41
CA GLY A 60 -30.64 -39.91 -56.22
C GLY A 60 -32.04 -40.53 -55.93
N ALA A 61 -33.01 -39.72 -55.49
CA ALA A 61 -34.46 -39.89 -55.77
C ALA A 61 -35.26 -38.70 -55.19
N ASN A 62 -35.91 -37.97 -56.09
CA ASN A 62 -36.83 -36.85 -55.83
C ASN A 62 -38.26 -37.34 -55.53
N VAL A 63 -38.97 -36.64 -54.65
CA VAL A 63 -40.43 -36.45 -54.74
C VAL A 63 -40.72 -34.97 -54.49
N VAL A 64 -41.49 -34.38 -55.41
CA VAL A 64 -41.78 -32.94 -55.54
C VAL A 64 -43.22 -32.64 -55.10
N ALA A 65 -43.43 -31.37 -54.74
CA ALA A 65 -44.67 -30.59 -54.62
C ALA A 65 -45.29 -30.54 -53.20
N GLY A 66 -45.70 -29.38 -52.67
CA GLY A 66 -46.04 -28.12 -53.32
C GLY A 66 -45.87 -26.89 -52.42
N ASP A 67 -46.05 -25.76 -53.09
CA ASP A 67 -45.72 -24.37 -52.79
C ASP A 67 -46.42 -23.77 -51.56
N ASP A 68 -45.86 -22.68 -51.01
CA ASP A 68 -46.64 -21.51 -50.60
C ASP A 68 -45.70 -20.37 -50.16
N THR A 69 -45.80 -19.29 -50.92
CA THR A 69 -45.00 -18.07 -50.97
C THR A 69 -44.92 -17.30 -49.64
N VAL A 70 -43.69 -16.90 -49.29
CA VAL A 70 -43.34 -16.00 -48.19
C VAL A 70 -43.35 -14.56 -48.70
N VAL A 71 -44.05 -13.65 -48.01
CA VAL A 71 -43.89 -12.20 -48.17
C VAL A 71 -43.24 -11.67 -46.90
N GLU A 72 -41.96 -11.28 -47.01
CA GLU A 72 -41.24 -10.49 -46.01
C GLU A 72 -41.45 -9.01 -46.36
N GLU A 73 -42.07 -8.23 -45.46
CA GLU A 73 -42.14 -6.78 -45.61
C GLU A 73 -40.82 -6.14 -45.15
N ASN A 74 -40.05 -5.63 -46.12
CA ASN A 74 -38.96 -4.68 -45.90
C ASN A 74 -39.50 -3.24 -45.97
N ASP A 75 -39.10 -2.41 -45.01
CA ASP A 75 -39.39 -0.98 -44.89
C ASP A 75 -38.66 -0.19 -46.00
N ASP A 76 -39.39 0.53 -46.84
CA ASP A 76 -38.92 1.79 -47.45
C ASP A 76 -40.11 2.70 -47.84
N HIS A 77 -39.90 4.00 -47.68
CA HIS A 77 -40.87 5.10 -47.63
C HIS A 77 -41.57 5.43 -48.97
N ASP A 78 -42.90 5.65 -48.95
CA ASP A 78 -43.57 6.79 -49.62
C ASP A 78 -45.04 7.00 -49.16
N GLU A 79 -45.53 8.24 -49.27
CA GLU A 79 -46.69 8.82 -48.56
C GLU A 79 -48.12 8.52 -49.10
N LEU A 80 -49.09 8.65 -48.17
CA LEU A 80 -50.50 9.16 -48.27
C LEU A 80 -51.71 8.19 -48.07
N HIS A 81 -52.44 8.54 -46.98
CA HIS A 81 -53.81 8.21 -46.52
C HIS A 81 -54.04 7.08 -45.49
N PRO A 82 -54.95 7.29 -44.51
CA PRO A 82 -54.69 6.93 -43.11
C PRO A 82 -55.35 5.61 -42.70
N ALA A 83 -54.55 4.56 -42.53
CA ALA A 83 -54.98 3.34 -41.85
C ALA A 83 -54.81 3.45 -40.33
N LYS A 84 -55.81 3.00 -39.57
CA LYS A 84 -55.88 3.02 -38.10
C LYS A 84 -54.58 2.47 -37.48
N LYS A 85 -53.82 3.33 -36.76
CA LYS A 85 -52.61 2.94 -36.02
C LYS A 85 -52.89 1.72 -35.12
N HIS A 86 -52.40 0.54 -35.51
CA HIS A 86 -52.29 -0.58 -34.58
C HIS A 86 -51.28 -0.24 -33.49
N LYS A 87 -51.67 -0.34 -32.21
CA LYS A 87 -50.75 -0.18 -31.08
C LYS A 87 -49.58 -1.16 -31.24
N LYS A 88 -48.34 -0.65 -31.31
CA LYS A 88 -47.13 -1.49 -31.20
C LYS A 88 -47.25 -2.34 -29.93
N CYS A 89 -46.96 -3.62 -30.04
CA CYS A 89 -47.00 -4.53 -28.91
C CYS A 89 -45.75 -4.29 -28.03
N THR A 90 -45.94 -3.83 -26.80
CA THR A 90 -44.87 -3.33 -25.90
C THR A 90 -44.44 -4.34 -24.83
N SER A 91 -44.69 -5.64 -25.02
CA SER A 91 -44.44 -6.66 -23.99
C SER A 91 -43.19 -7.45 -24.34
N ASP A 92 -42.25 -7.56 -23.41
CA ASP A 92 -40.97 -8.30 -23.57
C ASP A 92 -41.17 -9.79 -23.93
N VAL A 93 -42.40 -10.30 -23.77
CA VAL A 93 -42.76 -11.67 -24.14
C VAL A 93 -42.50 -11.96 -25.62
N TRP A 94 -42.51 -10.95 -26.49
CA TRP A 94 -42.30 -11.12 -27.92
C TRP A 94 -40.84 -11.43 -28.29
N GLU A 95 -39.88 -11.30 -27.38
CA GLU A 95 -38.51 -11.83 -27.59
C GLU A 95 -38.50 -13.37 -27.71
N TYR A 96 -39.50 -14.04 -27.13
CA TYR A 96 -39.55 -15.51 -27.04
C TYR A 96 -40.58 -16.15 -27.99
N PHE A 97 -41.38 -15.36 -28.70
CA PHE A 97 -42.45 -15.85 -29.58
C PHE A 97 -42.52 -15.12 -30.92
N THR A 98 -42.73 -15.86 -32.00
CA THR A 98 -42.94 -15.33 -33.36
C THR A 98 -44.43 -15.32 -33.72
N LYS A 99 -44.97 -14.20 -34.21
CA LYS A 99 -46.40 -14.07 -34.55
C LYS A 99 -46.72 -14.60 -35.95
N TYR A 100 -47.89 -15.20 -36.08
CA TYR A 100 -48.45 -15.66 -37.35
C TYR A 100 -49.93 -15.28 -37.44
N THR A 101 -50.37 -14.92 -38.65
CA THR A 101 -51.79 -14.68 -38.95
C THR A 101 -52.20 -15.65 -40.06
N LYS A 102 -53.33 -16.33 -39.90
CA LYS A 102 -53.94 -17.14 -40.95
C LYS A 102 -55.37 -16.69 -41.16
N THR A 103 -55.72 -16.31 -42.38
CA THR A 103 -57.11 -16.01 -42.73
C THR A 103 -57.83 -17.32 -43.01
N VAL A 104 -58.83 -17.63 -42.20
CA VAL A 104 -59.65 -18.84 -42.35
C VAL A 104 -61.09 -18.42 -42.59
N GLU A 105 -61.72 -18.97 -43.62
CA GLU A 105 -63.12 -18.74 -43.89
C GLU A 105 -63.96 -19.69 -43.03
N ILE A 106 -64.71 -19.12 -42.08
CA ILE A 106 -65.61 -19.87 -41.21
C ILE A 106 -67.01 -19.31 -41.42
N ASN A 107 -67.93 -20.14 -41.94
CA ASN A 107 -69.33 -19.79 -42.20
C ASN A 107 -69.51 -18.54 -43.09
N GLY A 108 -68.75 -18.45 -44.19
CA GLY A 108 -68.88 -17.37 -45.19
C GLY A 108 -68.38 -16.00 -44.72
N LYS A 109 -67.63 -15.94 -43.61
CA LYS A 109 -66.88 -14.77 -43.17
C LYS A 109 -65.41 -15.11 -43.05
N LEU A 110 -64.56 -14.27 -43.65
CA LEU A 110 -63.11 -14.33 -43.48
C LEU A 110 -62.76 -13.87 -42.06
N VAL A 111 -62.19 -14.77 -41.27
CA VAL A 111 -61.70 -14.48 -39.91
C VAL A 111 -60.17 -14.60 -39.90
N GLU A 112 -59.49 -13.55 -39.46
CA GLU A 112 -58.05 -13.58 -39.20
C GLU A 112 -57.78 -14.29 -37.86
N GLU A 113 -57.25 -15.51 -37.89
CA GLU A 113 -56.69 -16.15 -36.71
C GLU A 113 -55.27 -15.66 -36.46
N LYS A 114 -55.02 -15.10 -35.27
CA LYS A 114 -53.69 -14.67 -34.82
C LYS A 114 -53.18 -15.61 -33.75
N TRP A 115 -52.01 -16.20 -33.99
CA TRP A 115 -51.35 -17.09 -33.03
C TRP A 115 -49.85 -16.80 -32.98
N ALA A 116 -49.15 -17.31 -31.97
CA ALA A 116 -47.71 -17.15 -31.86
C ALA A 116 -47.00 -18.47 -31.59
N LYS A 117 -45.84 -18.66 -32.21
CA LYS A 117 -45.00 -19.85 -32.07
C LYS A 117 -43.93 -19.62 -31.01
N CYS A 118 -43.79 -20.54 -30.07
CA CYS A 118 -42.67 -20.52 -29.12
C CYS A 118 -41.34 -20.78 -29.85
N ASN A 119 -40.35 -19.90 -29.64
CA ASN A 119 -39.05 -19.95 -30.31
C ASN A 119 -38.07 -20.98 -29.69
N PHE A 120 -38.40 -21.58 -28.55
CA PHE A 120 -37.56 -22.61 -27.93
C PHE A 120 -37.60 -23.93 -28.72
N LYS A 121 -36.42 -24.42 -29.13
CA LYS A 121 -36.27 -25.70 -29.84
C LYS A 121 -36.72 -26.87 -28.95
N GLY A 122 -37.60 -27.71 -29.48
CA GLY A 122 -38.08 -28.92 -28.78
C GLY A 122 -39.14 -28.68 -27.69
N CYS A 123 -39.82 -27.52 -27.69
CA CYS A 123 -40.94 -27.25 -26.79
C CYS A 123 -42.06 -28.32 -26.95
N ARG A 124 -42.46 -28.98 -25.86
CA ARG A 124 -43.43 -30.09 -25.84
C ARG A 124 -44.80 -29.67 -25.27
N ALA A 125 -45.23 -28.45 -25.54
CA ALA A 125 -46.54 -27.98 -25.07
C ALA A 125 -47.69 -28.79 -25.74
N PRO A 126 -48.88 -28.88 -25.11
CA PRO A 126 -49.93 -29.84 -25.48
C PRO A 126 -50.55 -29.65 -26.87
N TYR A 127 -50.30 -28.52 -27.53
CA TYR A 127 -50.73 -28.25 -28.89
C TYR A 127 -49.51 -28.47 -29.80
N GLY A 128 -49.39 -29.69 -30.34
CA GLY A 128 -48.19 -30.29 -30.93
C GLY A 128 -47.51 -29.62 -32.12
N ASN A 129 -47.56 -28.29 -32.26
CA ASN A 129 -46.89 -27.50 -33.31
C ASN A 129 -46.23 -26.20 -32.77
N ASN A 130 -45.89 -26.13 -31.47
CA ASN A 130 -45.42 -24.89 -30.79
C ASN A 130 -46.42 -23.72 -30.85
N ARG A 131 -47.69 -23.96 -31.18
CA ARG A 131 -48.73 -22.93 -31.36
C ARG A 131 -49.31 -22.50 -30.01
N CYS A 132 -49.26 -21.20 -29.73
CA CYS A 132 -49.87 -20.58 -28.57
C CYS A 132 -50.88 -19.52 -29.03
N GLU A 133 -52.11 -19.62 -28.56
CA GLU A 133 -53.18 -18.66 -28.82
C GLU A 133 -53.46 -17.87 -27.55
N SER A 134 -53.59 -16.56 -27.68
CA SER A 134 -54.10 -15.74 -26.60
C SER A 134 -55.13 -14.78 -27.14
N ASN A 135 -56.38 -15.06 -26.82
CA ASN A 135 -57.48 -14.25 -27.32
C ASN A 135 -57.66 -12.93 -26.55
N ARG A 136 -56.98 -12.71 -25.40
CA ARG A 136 -57.10 -11.46 -24.59
C ARG A 136 -55.88 -11.12 -23.69
N GLY A 137 -54.64 -11.10 -24.22
CA GLY A 137 -53.47 -10.50 -23.52
C GLY A 137 -52.15 -11.28 -23.60
N THR A 138 -51.08 -10.85 -22.92
CA THR A 138 -49.77 -11.54 -22.94
C THR A 138 -49.55 -12.55 -21.82
N THR A 139 -50.51 -12.69 -20.91
CA THR A 139 -50.41 -13.55 -19.72
C THR A 139 -50.29 -15.04 -20.07
N GLY A 140 -50.98 -15.51 -21.11
CA GLY A 140 -50.87 -16.90 -21.58
C GLY A 140 -49.46 -17.27 -22.03
N PHE A 141 -48.76 -16.33 -22.68
CA PHE A 141 -47.38 -16.52 -23.14
C PHE A 141 -46.38 -16.53 -21.97
N TRP A 142 -46.55 -15.65 -20.98
CA TRP A 142 -45.73 -15.66 -19.76
C TRP A 142 -45.96 -16.93 -18.92
N ASN A 143 -47.20 -17.42 -18.81
CA ASN A 143 -47.49 -18.68 -18.12
C ASN A 143 -46.89 -19.88 -18.84
N HIS A 144 -46.88 -19.88 -20.18
CA HIS A 144 -46.18 -20.89 -20.97
C HIS A 144 -44.67 -20.87 -20.69
N LEU A 145 -44.06 -19.68 -20.72
CA LEU A 145 -42.63 -19.50 -20.44
C LEU A 145 -42.26 -19.93 -19.02
N SER A 146 -43.07 -19.58 -18.02
CA SER A 146 -42.88 -20.00 -16.63
C SER A 146 -42.96 -21.53 -16.49
N LYS A 147 -44.00 -22.14 -17.07
CA LYS A 147 -44.31 -23.56 -16.88
C LYS A 147 -43.42 -24.52 -17.68
N TYR A 148 -43.07 -24.16 -18.93
CA TYR A 148 -42.34 -25.05 -19.83
C TYR A 148 -40.87 -24.65 -20.04
N HIS A 149 -40.50 -23.41 -19.69
CA HIS A 149 -39.16 -22.87 -19.91
C HIS A 149 -38.54 -22.20 -18.66
N SER A 150 -39.24 -22.20 -17.51
CA SER A 150 -38.80 -21.58 -16.26
C SER A 150 -38.40 -20.09 -16.40
N VAL A 151 -39.05 -19.38 -17.32
CA VAL A 151 -38.87 -17.94 -17.55
C VAL A 151 -40.05 -17.19 -16.93
N ASP A 152 -39.81 -16.53 -15.79
CA ASP A 152 -40.80 -15.70 -15.09
C ASP A 152 -40.64 -14.21 -15.40
N LYS A 153 -41.75 -13.47 -15.32
CA LYS A 153 -41.79 -12.01 -15.36
C LYS A 153 -41.17 -11.44 -14.08
N LYS A 154 -39.84 -11.42 -13.99
CA LYS A 154 -39.13 -10.92 -12.80
C LYS A 154 -39.40 -9.42 -12.64
N GLN A 155 -39.81 -9.02 -11.44
CA GLN A 155 -39.74 -7.63 -11.02
C GLN A 155 -38.26 -7.22 -11.05
N LEU A 156 -37.93 -6.19 -11.84
CA LEU A 156 -36.60 -5.60 -11.83
C LEU A 156 -36.33 -5.11 -10.40
N GLN A 157 -35.34 -5.71 -9.73
CA GLN A 157 -34.83 -5.11 -8.50
C GLN A 157 -34.25 -3.74 -8.87
N LEU A 158 -34.51 -2.73 -8.07
CA LEU A 158 -34.03 -1.37 -8.32
C LEU A 158 -32.87 -1.10 -7.38
N LYS A 159 -31.80 -0.50 -7.90
CA LYS A 159 -30.70 0.04 -7.08
C LYS A 159 -30.70 1.57 -7.21
N THR A 160 -30.38 2.24 -6.12
CA THR A 160 -30.13 3.69 -6.12
C THR A 160 -28.65 3.94 -6.39
N GLY A 161 -28.36 4.65 -7.47
CA GLY A 161 -27.03 5.18 -7.77
C GLY A 161 -26.93 6.64 -7.28
N LYS A 162 -25.76 7.04 -6.81
CA LYS A 162 -25.43 8.45 -6.54
C LYS A 162 -24.37 8.91 -7.52
N ASP A 163 -24.64 9.99 -8.25
CA ASP A 163 -23.62 10.68 -9.04
C ASP A 163 -22.85 11.65 -8.12
N ALA A 164 -21.64 11.27 -7.73
CA ALA A 164 -20.81 12.04 -6.79
C ALA A 164 -20.46 13.46 -7.31
N ALA A 165 -20.57 13.72 -8.62
CA ALA A 165 -20.29 15.03 -9.19
C ALA A 165 -21.51 15.97 -9.19
N LYS A 166 -22.74 15.44 -9.05
CA LYS A 166 -23.99 16.21 -9.19
C LYS A 166 -24.92 16.13 -7.99
N ASP A 167 -24.61 15.29 -6.99
CA ASP A 167 -25.43 15.02 -5.80
C ASP A 167 -26.89 14.64 -6.15
N ILE A 168 -27.07 13.97 -7.29
CA ILE A 168 -28.37 13.46 -7.76
C ILE A 168 -28.43 11.96 -7.48
N THR A 169 -29.53 11.54 -6.85
CA THR A 169 -29.83 10.13 -6.65
C THR A 169 -30.69 9.65 -7.82
N PHE A 170 -30.22 8.67 -8.58
CA PHE A 170 -30.98 8.07 -9.69
C PHE A 170 -31.31 6.61 -9.38
N VAL A 171 -32.44 6.15 -9.91
CA VAL A 171 -32.91 4.77 -9.75
C VAL A 171 -32.63 4.03 -11.05
N GLU A 172 -31.82 2.98 -10.97
CA GLU A 172 -31.48 2.14 -12.12
C GLU A 172 -31.85 0.67 -11.86
N PRO A 173 -32.18 -0.11 -12.91
CA PRO A 173 -32.42 -1.53 -12.76
C PRO A 173 -31.17 -2.26 -12.24
N PHE A 174 -31.30 -2.99 -11.15
CA PHE A 174 -30.30 -3.93 -10.69
C PHE A 174 -30.32 -5.18 -11.58
N ARG A 175 -29.21 -5.38 -12.29
CA ARG A 175 -28.92 -6.63 -13.01
C ARG A 175 -27.76 -7.32 -12.31
N TYR A 176 -28.00 -8.53 -11.83
CA TYR A 176 -26.94 -9.37 -11.29
C TYR A 176 -25.95 -9.73 -12.39
N ASP A 177 -24.68 -9.46 -12.14
CA ASP A 177 -23.55 -9.89 -12.94
C ASP A 177 -22.66 -10.79 -12.07
N GLN A 178 -22.54 -12.05 -12.52
CA GLN A 178 -21.78 -13.07 -11.83
C GLN A 178 -20.29 -12.76 -11.78
N GLU A 179 -19.72 -12.29 -12.89
CA GLU A 179 -18.28 -12.05 -13.03
C GLU A 179 -17.87 -10.83 -12.19
N VAL A 180 -18.71 -9.79 -12.17
CA VAL A 180 -18.51 -8.63 -11.28
C VAL A 180 -18.56 -9.06 -9.82
N SER A 181 -19.49 -9.94 -9.45
CA SER A 181 -19.63 -10.41 -8.07
C SER A 181 -18.46 -11.30 -7.65
N LEU A 182 -17.99 -12.18 -8.53
CA LEU A 182 -16.77 -12.99 -8.31
C LEU A 182 -15.53 -12.11 -8.18
N ARG A 183 -15.36 -11.12 -9.06
CA ARG A 183 -14.23 -10.17 -8.97
C ARG A 183 -14.25 -9.42 -7.65
N LYS A 184 -15.42 -8.96 -7.19
CA LYS A 184 -15.56 -8.32 -5.87
C LYS A 184 -15.22 -9.27 -4.72
N PHE A 185 -15.61 -10.54 -4.81
CA PHE A 185 -15.22 -11.54 -3.82
C PHE A 185 -13.69 -11.73 -3.79
N TYR A 186 -13.03 -11.82 -4.94
CA TYR A 186 -11.56 -11.91 -5.00
C TYR A 186 -10.88 -10.64 -4.48
N LEU A 187 -11.42 -9.46 -4.78
CA LEU A 187 -10.92 -8.20 -4.20
C LEU A 187 -11.09 -8.18 -2.68
N ALA A 188 -12.19 -8.70 -2.13
CA ALA A 188 -12.35 -8.81 -0.67
C ALA A 188 -11.29 -9.74 -0.06
N ILE A 189 -10.96 -10.85 -0.72
CA ILE A 189 -9.86 -11.74 -0.29
C ILE A 189 -8.52 -11.00 -0.29
N ILE A 190 -8.23 -10.22 -1.33
CA ILE A 190 -6.97 -9.47 -1.47
C ILE A 190 -6.89 -8.35 -0.43
N MET A 191 -7.92 -7.49 -0.37
CA MET A 191 -7.91 -6.27 0.44
C MET A 191 -8.01 -6.53 1.95
N HIS A 192 -8.56 -7.68 2.34
CA HIS A 192 -8.68 -8.09 3.75
C HIS A 192 -7.77 -9.27 4.10
N GLU A 193 -6.85 -9.62 3.21
CA GLU A 193 -5.83 -10.66 3.42
C GLU A 193 -6.43 -12.01 3.86
N TYR A 194 -7.63 -12.35 3.37
CA TYR A 194 -8.25 -13.61 3.74
C TYR A 194 -7.48 -14.79 3.15
N PRO A 195 -7.37 -15.90 3.89
CA PRO A 195 -6.79 -17.11 3.34
C PRO A 195 -7.68 -17.65 2.22
N PHE A 196 -7.08 -18.18 1.14
CA PHE A 196 -7.83 -18.64 -0.03
C PHE A 196 -8.88 -19.73 0.28
N ASN A 197 -8.72 -20.46 1.40
CA ASN A 197 -9.67 -21.47 1.86
C ASN A 197 -10.97 -20.88 2.43
N ILE A 198 -11.09 -19.55 2.60
CA ILE A 198 -12.36 -18.91 2.99
C ILE A 198 -13.50 -19.30 2.04
N ALA A 199 -13.19 -19.48 0.75
CA ALA A 199 -14.14 -19.93 -0.27
C ALA A 199 -14.68 -21.36 -0.02
N GLU A 200 -14.07 -22.11 0.89
CA GLU A 200 -14.42 -23.49 1.24
C GLU A 200 -14.89 -23.61 2.70
N HIS A 201 -14.93 -22.51 3.47
CA HIS A 201 -15.44 -22.53 4.84
C HIS A 201 -16.96 -22.75 4.84
N GLU A 202 -17.43 -23.78 5.55
CA GLU A 202 -18.82 -24.25 5.55
C GLU A 202 -19.84 -23.12 5.78
N TYR A 203 -19.73 -22.41 6.90
CA TYR A 203 -20.68 -21.32 7.22
C TYR A 203 -20.56 -20.10 6.29
N PHE A 204 -19.39 -19.86 5.70
CA PHE A 204 -19.23 -18.80 4.70
C PHE A 204 -19.93 -19.18 3.39
N VAL A 205 -19.77 -20.43 2.96
CA VAL A 205 -20.45 -20.99 1.79
C VAL A 205 -21.96 -20.96 1.99
N ASP A 206 -22.46 -21.34 3.15
CA ASP A 206 -23.88 -21.31 3.47
C ASP A 206 -24.44 -19.88 3.49
N PHE A 207 -23.69 -18.93 4.05
CA PHE A 207 -24.04 -17.51 3.99
C PHE A 207 -24.17 -17.04 2.54
N ILE A 208 -23.20 -17.31 1.68
CA ILE A 208 -23.24 -16.91 0.26
C ILE A 208 -24.40 -17.61 -0.47
N LYS A 209 -24.65 -18.89 -0.19
CA LYS A 209 -25.79 -19.63 -0.76
C LYS A 209 -27.14 -19.07 -0.28
N SER A 210 -27.24 -18.57 0.95
CA SER A 210 -28.46 -17.92 1.43
C SER A 210 -28.72 -16.58 0.72
N LEU A 211 -27.67 -15.85 0.34
CA LEU A 211 -27.77 -14.64 -0.47
C LEU A 211 -28.14 -14.98 -1.92
N ARG A 212 -27.48 -16.00 -2.48
CA ARG A 212 -27.69 -16.46 -3.85
C ARG A 212 -27.35 -17.95 -3.99
N PRO A 213 -28.36 -18.84 -4.07
CA PRO A 213 -28.13 -20.29 -4.15
C PRO A 213 -27.26 -20.73 -5.33
N ASN A 214 -27.34 -20.01 -6.47
CA ASN A 214 -26.60 -20.33 -7.69
C ASN A 214 -25.28 -19.54 -7.83
N PHE A 215 -24.77 -18.91 -6.77
CA PHE A 215 -23.48 -18.22 -6.84
C PHE A 215 -22.34 -19.24 -7.03
N PRO A 216 -21.49 -19.09 -8.04
CA PRO A 216 -20.50 -20.10 -8.41
C PRO A 216 -19.24 -20.00 -7.54
N ILE A 217 -19.37 -20.30 -6.24
CA ILE A 217 -18.20 -20.33 -5.34
C ILE A 217 -17.16 -21.30 -5.92
N LYS A 218 -15.93 -20.81 -6.07
CA LYS A 218 -14.82 -21.56 -6.65
C LYS A 218 -13.98 -22.20 -5.54
N SER A 219 -13.28 -23.28 -5.84
CA SER A 219 -12.32 -23.89 -4.91
C SER A 219 -11.14 -22.96 -4.63
N ARG A 220 -10.46 -23.17 -3.50
CA ARG A 220 -9.26 -22.40 -3.10
C ARG A 220 -8.19 -22.34 -4.19
N VAL A 221 -8.05 -23.42 -4.97
CA VAL A 221 -7.09 -23.54 -6.07
C VAL A 221 -7.47 -22.60 -7.22
N THR A 222 -8.75 -22.60 -7.59
CA THR A 222 -9.26 -21.70 -8.64
C THR A 222 -9.23 -20.25 -8.18
N VAL A 223 -9.65 -19.96 -6.94
CA VAL A 223 -9.55 -18.61 -6.34
C VAL A 223 -8.12 -18.08 -6.43
N ARG A 224 -7.12 -18.88 -6.02
CA ARG A 224 -5.70 -18.53 -6.13
C ARG A 224 -5.29 -18.23 -7.57
N LYS A 225 -5.72 -19.06 -8.53
CA LYS A 225 -5.42 -18.87 -9.96
C LYS A 225 -6.03 -17.57 -10.49
N GLU A 226 -7.29 -17.28 -10.19
CA GLU A 226 -7.99 -16.07 -10.63
C GLU A 226 -7.37 -14.81 -10.01
N ILE A 227 -7.03 -14.84 -8.72
CA ILE A 227 -6.29 -13.75 -8.05
C ILE A 227 -4.94 -13.50 -8.70
N LEU A 228 -4.21 -14.56 -9.07
CA LEU A 228 -2.96 -14.41 -9.82
C LEU A 228 -3.20 -13.81 -11.22
N GLY A 229 -4.32 -14.13 -11.86
CA GLY A 229 -4.77 -13.48 -13.10
C GLY A 229 -4.98 -11.97 -12.93
N ILE A 230 -5.66 -11.56 -11.85
CA ILE A 230 -5.83 -10.15 -11.49
C ILE A 230 -4.46 -9.47 -11.28
N TYR A 231 -3.54 -10.13 -10.56
CA TYR A 231 -2.18 -9.61 -10.38
C TYR A 231 -1.47 -9.37 -11.73
N LEU A 232 -1.53 -10.32 -12.67
CA LEU A 232 -0.90 -10.18 -13.98
C LEU A 232 -1.54 -9.04 -14.80
N GLU A 233 -2.87 -8.88 -14.72
CA GLU A 233 -3.60 -7.78 -15.34
C GLU A 233 -3.14 -6.42 -14.79
N GLU A 234 -3.12 -6.27 -13.45
CA GLU A 234 -2.69 -5.04 -12.78
C GLU A 234 -1.18 -4.76 -12.98
N LYS A 235 -0.36 -5.81 -13.04
CA LYS A 235 1.07 -5.71 -13.39
C LYS A 235 1.26 -5.12 -14.78
N ASN A 236 0.49 -5.58 -15.77
CA ASN A 236 0.54 -5.05 -17.13
C ASN A 236 0.10 -3.58 -17.18
N LYS A 237 -0.96 -3.20 -16.43
CA LYS A 237 -1.38 -1.80 -16.31
C LYS A 237 -0.27 -0.92 -15.71
N LEU A 238 0.38 -1.40 -14.65
CA LEU A 238 1.50 -0.69 -14.04
C LEU A 238 2.69 -0.58 -15.02
N TYR A 239 2.97 -1.63 -15.77
CA TYR A 239 4.02 -1.61 -16.80
C TYR A 239 3.76 -0.52 -17.85
N GLU A 240 2.53 -0.45 -18.39
CA GLU A 240 2.17 0.62 -19.32
C GLU A 240 2.28 2.00 -18.68
N CYS A 241 1.87 2.15 -17.41
CA CYS A 241 2.03 3.40 -16.68
C CYS A 241 3.50 3.83 -16.60
N LEU A 242 4.40 2.93 -16.18
CA LEU A 242 5.83 3.23 -15.98
C LEU A 242 6.55 3.63 -17.28
N LYS A 243 6.10 3.17 -18.45
CA LYS A 243 6.65 3.61 -19.74
C LYS A 243 6.49 5.10 -19.97
N PHE A 244 5.33 5.65 -19.62
CA PHE A 244 5.00 7.06 -19.86
C PHE A 244 5.38 8.00 -18.72
N VAL A 245 5.87 7.49 -17.59
CA VAL A 245 6.40 8.31 -16.49
C VAL A 245 7.55 9.17 -17.01
N LYS A 246 7.39 10.50 -16.95
CA LYS A 246 8.39 11.49 -17.37
C LYS A 246 9.39 11.82 -16.26
N SER A 247 8.96 11.72 -15.01
CA SER A 247 9.82 11.92 -13.85
C SER A 247 10.83 10.79 -13.71
N ARG A 248 11.87 11.02 -12.90
CA ARG A 248 12.75 9.93 -12.49
C ARG A 248 12.09 9.08 -11.39
N ILE A 249 12.58 7.86 -11.27
CA ILE A 249 12.09 6.85 -10.34
C ILE A 249 13.12 6.64 -9.23
N CYS A 250 12.67 6.71 -7.99
CA CYS A 250 13.43 6.29 -6.82
C CYS A 250 13.01 4.87 -6.43
N ALA A 251 13.92 4.08 -5.89
CA ALA A 251 13.58 2.77 -5.33
C ALA A 251 13.93 2.70 -3.85
N THR A 252 13.15 1.94 -3.11
CA THR A 252 13.54 1.40 -1.80
C THR A 252 13.70 -0.10 -1.94
N MET A 253 14.78 -0.65 -1.41
CA MET A 253 14.98 -2.10 -1.33
C MET A 253 15.21 -2.47 0.13
N ASP A 254 14.37 -3.39 0.60
CA ASP A 254 14.44 -3.93 1.94
C ASP A 254 14.68 -5.45 1.87
N MET A 255 15.50 -5.95 2.78
CA MET A 255 15.96 -7.33 2.81
C MET A 255 15.92 -7.84 4.24
N TRP A 256 15.12 -8.88 4.47
CA TRP A 256 15.00 -9.49 5.79
C TRP A 256 14.96 -11.01 5.70
N THR A 257 15.24 -11.66 6.82
CA THR A 257 15.11 -13.10 6.98
C THR A 257 13.82 -13.37 7.75
N SER A 258 12.91 -14.17 7.19
CA SER A 258 11.67 -14.54 7.88
C SER A 258 11.91 -15.57 8.99
N ASN A 259 10.89 -15.79 9.83
CA ASN A 259 10.86 -16.85 10.85
C ASN A 259 11.05 -18.28 10.29
N GLN A 260 10.82 -18.48 8.98
CA GLN A 260 11.13 -19.73 8.28
C GLN A 260 12.59 -19.83 7.82
N ASN A 261 13.47 -18.92 8.27
CA ASN A 261 14.86 -18.78 7.83
C ASN A 261 15.00 -18.59 6.31
N LYS A 262 14.06 -17.87 5.69
CA LYS A 262 14.08 -17.54 4.25
C LYS A 262 14.33 -16.05 4.05
N GLY A 263 15.23 -15.73 3.12
CA GLY A 263 15.52 -14.35 2.76
C GLY A 263 14.47 -13.80 1.78
N TYR A 264 13.84 -12.68 2.11
CA TYR A 264 12.98 -11.95 1.19
C TYR A 264 13.51 -10.55 0.90
N MET A 265 13.52 -10.19 -0.38
CA MET A 265 13.79 -8.85 -0.88
C MET A 265 12.51 -8.22 -1.38
N CYS A 266 12.15 -7.06 -0.86
CA CYS A 266 11.09 -6.22 -1.41
C CYS A 266 11.68 -5.01 -2.13
N VAL A 267 11.27 -4.80 -3.38
CA VAL A 267 11.62 -3.62 -4.18
C VAL A 267 10.38 -2.80 -4.40
N THR A 268 10.40 -1.55 -3.95
CA THR A 268 9.31 -0.60 -4.14
C THR A 268 9.81 0.57 -4.99
N LEU A 269 9.03 0.94 -6.00
CA LEU A 269 9.30 2.10 -6.85
C LEU A 269 8.45 3.29 -6.39
N HIS A 270 9.07 4.46 -6.42
CA HIS A 270 8.49 5.74 -6.01
C HIS A 270 8.71 6.77 -7.12
N TRP A 271 7.67 7.50 -7.50
CA TRP A 271 7.77 8.57 -8.51
C TRP A 271 6.71 9.64 -8.29
N ILE A 272 6.81 10.73 -9.05
CA ILE A 272 5.81 11.80 -9.08
C ILE A 272 5.11 11.73 -10.43
N ASP A 273 3.78 11.68 -10.44
CA ASP A 273 2.99 11.67 -11.67
C ASP A 273 2.77 13.08 -12.25
N ASP A 274 2.16 13.16 -13.43
CA ASP A 274 1.88 14.43 -14.12
C ASP A 274 0.91 15.35 -13.35
N ASN A 275 0.20 14.83 -12.34
CA ASN A 275 -0.66 15.59 -11.43
C ASN A 275 0.06 16.01 -10.15
N TRP A 276 1.38 15.90 -10.10
CA TRP A 276 2.21 16.19 -8.92
C TRP A 276 1.85 15.36 -7.69
N ARG A 277 1.30 14.15 -7.89
CA ARG A 277 1.04 13.21 -6.80
C ARG A 277 2.16 12.20 -6.68
N ILE A 278 2.52 11.92 -5.43
CA ILE A 278 3.47 10.85 -5.11
C ILE A 278 2.80 9.51 -5.37
N GLN A 279 3.49 8.66 -6.11
CA GLN A 279 3.10 7.29 -6.37
C GLN A 279 4.13 6.34 -5.77
N LYS A 280 3.65 5.25 -5.15
CA LYS A 280 4.42 4.17 -4.55
C LYS A 280 3.83 2.84 -5.01
N ARG A 281 4.62 1.93 -5.57
CA ARG A 281 4.19 0.56 -5.92
C ARG A 281 5.28 -0.45 -5.61
N ILE A 282 4.90 -1.56 -4.99
CA ILE A 282 5.79 -2.71 -4.84
C ILE A 282 5.97 -3.32 -6.24
N ALA A 283 7.19 -3.25 -6.75
CA ALA A 283 7.55 -3.84 -8.04
C ALA A 283 7.74 -5.35 -7.89
N ASN A 284 8.49 -5.77 -6.87
CA ASN A 284 8.80 -7.18 -6.66
C ASN A 284 8.90 -7.51 -5.17
N PHE A 285 8.43 -8.71 -4.83
CA PHE A 285 8.68 -9.39 -3.57
C PHE A 285 9.31 -10.74 -3.89
N ILE A 286 10.60 -10.92 -3.55
CA ILE A 286 11.47 -11.96 -4.12
C ILE A 286 12.03 -12.80 -2.99
N HIS A 287 11.93 -14.13 -3.11
CA HIS A 287 12.71 -15.05 -2.29
C HIS A 287 14.15 -15.09 -2.82
N VAL A 288 15.12 -14.65 -2.01
CA VAL A 288 16.53 -14.63 -2.35
C VAL A 288 17.21 -15.83 -1.73
N GLU A 289 17.56 -16.80 -2.56
CA GLU A 289 18.19 -18.03 -2.10
C GLU A 289 19.69 -17.84 -1.81
N GLY A 290 20.18 -18.56 -0.79
CA GLY A 290 21.59 -18.62 -0.44
C GLY A 290 22.07 -17.41 0.37
N ARG A 291 23.36 -17.08 0.24
CA ARG A 291 23.96 -15.98 1.02
C ARG A 291 23.57 -14.62 0.44
N HIS A 292 23.11 -13.72 1.31
CA HIS A 292 22.76 -12.33 0.97
C HIS A 292 24.02 -11.46 0.78
N THR A 293 24.89 -11.86 -0.16
CA THR A 293 26.08 -11.09 -0.53
C THR A 293 25.69 -9.85 -1.34
N GLY A 294 26.48 -8.79 -1.28
CA GLY A 294 26.21 -7.56 -2.03
C GLY A 294 26.05 -7.79 -3.54
N VAL A 295 26.88 -8.66 -4.12
CA VAL A 295 26.78 -9.06 -5.54
C VAL A 295 25.43 -9.68 -5.85
N LYS A 296 24.98 -10.64 -5.03
CA LYS A 296 23.69 -11.29 -5.23
C LYS A 296 22.53 -10.29 -5.12
N LEU A 297 22.59 -9.40 -4.13
CA LEU A 297 21.58 -8.35 -3.97
C LEU A 297 21.55 -7.42 -5.20
N SER A 298 22.71 -7.01 -5.72
CA SER A 298 22.77 -6.19 -6.94
C SER A 298 22.23 -6.88 -8.18
N GLU A 299 22.52 -8.17 -8.37
CA GLU A 299 22.01 -8.95 -9.50
C GLU A 299 20.48 -9.05 -9.44
N THR A 300 19.94 -9.39 -8.27
CA THR A 300 18.49 -9.50 -8.06
C THR A 300 17.79 -8.16 -8.26
N PHE A 301 18.33 -7.08 -7.70
CA PHE A 301 17.77 -5.73 -7.86
C PHE A 301 17.85 -5.25 -9.31
N THR A 302 18.99 -5.41 -9.99
CA THR A 302 19.14 -5.00 -11.39
C THR A 302 18.21 -5.77 -12.31
N THR A 303 18.08 -7.09 -12.10
CA THR A 303 17.14 -7.93 -12.85
C THR A 303 15.71 -7.43 -12.68
N CYS A 304 15.33 -7.00 -11.46
CA CYS A 304 14.04 -6.36 -11.22
C CYS A 304 13.88 -5.09 -12.09
N LEU A 305 14.84 -4.17 -12.07
CA LEU A 305 14.75 -2.92 -12.84
C LEU A 305 14.62 -3.16 -14.36
N LEU A 306 15.41 -4.10 -14.90
CA LEU A 306 15.37 -4.46 -16.32
C LEU A 306 14.02 -5.08 -16.72
N ASN A 307 13.44 -5.93 -15.87
CA ASN A 307 12.12 -6.53 -16.11
C ASN A 307 11.00 -5.48 -16.15
N TRP A 308 11.18 -4.36 -15.44
CA TRP A 308 10.23 -3.24 -15.43
C TRP A 308 10.59 -2.14 -16.45
N PHE A 309 11.73 -2.24 -17.14
CA PHE A 309 12.25 -1.25 -18.09
C PHE A 309 12.39 0.16 -17.49
N VAL A 310 12.84 0.22 -16.23
CA VAL A 310 13.00 1.47 -15.46
C VAL A 310 14.46 1.84 -15.21
N GLU A 311 15.43 1.03 -15.67
CA GLU A 311 16.86 1.19 -15.42
C GLU A 311 17.38 2.58 -15.83
N LYS A 312 16.89 3.12 -16.95
CA LYS A 312 17.28 4.45 -17.46
C LYS A 312 16.64 5.62 -16.71
N LYS A 313 15.57 5.36 -15.96
CA LYS A 313 14.82 6.38 -15.21
C LYS A 313 15.23 6.48 -13.76
N MET A 314 16.14 5.62 -13.30
CA MET A 314 16.55 5.59 -11.90
C MET A 314 17.22 6.89 -11.46
N PHE A 315 16.83 7.37 -10.28
CA PHE A 315 17.44 8.51 -9.59
C PHE A 315 18.23 8.05 -8.38
N SER A 316 17.58 7.33 -7.46
CA SER A 316 18.20 6.88 -6.22
C SER A 316 17.65 5.53 -5.75
N LEU A 317 18.42 4.91 -4.86
CA LEU A 317 18.14 3.67 -4.17
C LEU A 317 18.33 3.90 -2.67
N SER A 318 17.24 3.72 -1.93
CA SER A 318 17.21 3.83 -0.48
C SER A 318 17.27 2.45 0.17
N LEU A 319 18.27 2.22 1.03
CA LEU A 319 18.55 0.92 1.65
C LEU A 319 18.84 1.07 3.14
N ASP A 320 18.70 -0.02 3.89
CA ASP A 320 19.20 -0.09 5.26
C ASP A 320 20.75 0.00 5.32
N ASN A 321 21.29 -0.04 6.53
CA ASN A 321 22.72 0.13 6.75
C ASN A 321 23.51 -1.19 6.77
N ALA A 322 23.00 -2.27 6.19
CA ALA A 322 23.79 -3.48 6.04
C ALA A 322 25.07 -3.22 5.21
N SER A 323 26.18 -3.85 5.56
CA SER A 323 27.47 -3.69 4.87
C SER A 323 27.42 -4.24 3.44
N ALA A 324 26.66 -5.31 3.21
CA ALA A 324 26.45 -5.89 1.89
C ALA A 324 25.90 -4.87 0.87
N ASN A 325 25.10 -3.91 1.33
CA ASN A 325 24.51 -2.88 0.47
C ASN A 325 25.55 -1.93 -0.13
N GLU A 326 26.73 -1.76 0.48
CA GLU A 326 27.79 -0.92 -0.12
C GLU A 326 28.31 -1.52 -1.42
N VAL A 327 28.53 -2.82 -1.42
CA VAL A 327 28.92 -3.57 -2.61
C VAL A 327 27.76 -3.58 -3.61
N ALA A 328 26.54 -3.88 -3.14
CA ALA A 328 25.36 -3.93 -4.01
C ALA A 328 25.13 -2.62 -4.77
N VAL A 329 25.17 -1.47 -4.08
CA VAL A 329 24.93 -0.17 -4.73
C VAL A 329 26.03 0.17 -5.73
N LYS A 330 27.29 -0.11 -5.40
CA LYS A 330 28.40 0.11 -6.31
C LYS A 330 28.22 -0.68 -7.61
N ASP A 331 27.85 -1.95 -7.49
CA ASP A 331 27.64 -2.84 -8.62
C ASP A 331 26.40 -2.43 -9.44
N VAL A 332 25.31 -2.03 -8.78
CA VAL A 332 24.12 -1.46 -9.45
C VAL A 332 24.46 -0.20 -10.22
N ILE A 333 25.21 0.75 -9.64
CA ILE A 333 25.63 1.98 -10.34
C ILE A 333 26.47 1.63 -11.58
N CYS A 334 27.41 0.70 -11.45
CA CYS A 334 28.25 0.23 -12.56
C CYS A 334 27.40 -0.34 -13.69
N GLU A 335 26.40 -1.16 -13.36
CA GLU A 335 25.50 -1.76 -14.34
C GLU A 335 24.60 -0.71 -15.00
N LEU A 336 23.94 0.15 -14.22
CA LEU A 336 23.06 1.20 -14.75
C LEU A 336 23.78 2.18 -15.68
N LYS A 337 25.05 2.50 -15.42
CA LYS A 337 25.86 3.35 -16.31
C LYS A 337 26.06 2.75 -17.71
N LYS A 338 25.90 1.43 -17.89
CA LYS A 338 25.93 0.78 -19.21
C LYS A 338 24.66 1.06 -20.03
N HIS A 339 23.55 1.38 -19.36
CA HIS A 339 22.25 1.62 -20.00
C HIS A 339 21.97 3.10 -20.24
N GLY A 340 22.69 4.00 -19.57
CA GLY A 340 22.61 5.45 -19.77
C GLY A 340 23.30 6.26 -18.68
N PRO A 341 23.41 7.58 -18.85
CA PRO A 341 24.02 8.46 -17.85
C PRO A 341 23.15 8.58 -16.60
N LEU A 342 23.77 8.42 -15.43
CA LEU A 342 23.13 8.68 -14.13
C LEU A 342 23.29 10.14 -13.74
N LEU A 343 22.30 10.68 -13.02
CA LEU A 343 22.35 12.04 -12.52
C LEU A 343 23.56 12.22 -11.58
N CYS A 344 24.34 13.26 -11.81
CA CYS A 344 25.58 13.55 -11.08
C CYS A 344 26.48 12.31 -10.93
N ASP A 345 26.58 11.49 -11.99
CA ASP A 345 27.39 10.26 -12.01
C ASP A 345 27.02 9.21 -10.95
N GLY A 346 25.81 9.29 -10.39
CA GLY A 346 25.35 8.43 -9.31
C GLY A 346 25.71 8.93 -7.90
N LEU A 347 26.23 10.16 -7.76
CA LEU A 347 26.56 10.78 -6.47
C LEU A 347 25.36 10.78 -5.50
N LEU A 348 24.15 10.98 -6.03
CA LEU A 348 22.90 11.02 -5.26
C LEU A 348 22.18 9.66 -5.22
N PHE A 349 22.78 8.61 -5.77
CA PHE A 349 22.11 7.34 -5.97
C PHE A 349 21.94 6.56 -4.66
N HIS A 350 22.95 6.55 -3.78
CA HIS A 350 22.87 5.82 -2.52
C HIS A 350 22.27 6.70 -1.42
N VAL A 351 21.04 6.38 -0.98
CA VAL A 351 20.43 7.01 0.19
C VAL A 351 20.33 5.97 1.31
N ARG A 352 20.88 6.27 2.49
CA ARG A 352 20.70 5.39 3.65
C ARG A 352 19.35 5.64 4.30
N CYS A 353 18.70 4.58 4.76
CA CYS A 353 17.46 4.66 5.52
C CYS A 353 17.69 5.46 6.80
N ALA A 354 17.13 6.67 6.82
CA ALA A 354 17.28 7.59 7.93
C ALA A 354 16.62 7.07 9.22
N ASN A 355 15.46 6.41 9.13
CA ASN A 355 14.83 5.76 10.28
C ASN A 355 15.72 4.66 10.89
N HIS A 356 16.41 3.90 10.04
CA HIS A 356 17.38 2.90 10.50
C HIS A 356 18.58 3.57 11.18
N ILE A 357 19.11 4.67 10.62
CA ILE A 357 20.18 5.45 11.25
C ILE A 357 19.74 5.99 12.62
N MET A 358 18.54 6.56 12.71
CA MET A 358 17.96 7.05 13.97
C MET A 358 17.81 5.93 15.00
N ASN A 359 17.37 4.74 14.58
CA ASN A 359 17.30 3.56 15.44
C ASN A 359 18.68 3.16 15.98
N LEU A 360 19.69 3.12 15.12
CA LEU A 360 21.05 2.79 15.54
C LEU A 360 21.63 3.81 16.52
N ILE A 361 21.42 5.11 16.27
CA ILE A 361 21.90 6.17 17.17
C ILE A 361 21.18 6.08 18.52
N ALA A 362 19.84 5.97 18.53
CA ALA A 362 19.07 5.89 19.75
C ALA A 362 19.40 4.64 20.58
N LYS A 363 19.63 3.49 19.93
CA LYS A 363 20.07 2.26 20.61
C LYS A 363 21.41 2.41 21.32
N ASP A 364 22.39 3.04 20.67
CA ASP A 364 23.68 3.30 21.32
C ASP A 364 23.50 4.19 22.56
N GLY A 365 22.57 5.17 22.51
CA GLY A 365 22.21 5.97 23.68
C GLY A 365 21.49 5.18 24.78
N LEU A 366 20.57 4.29 24.43
CA LEU A 366 19.85 3.43 25.38
C LEU A 366 20.79 2.45 26.10
N GLN A 367 21.90 2.06 25.47
CA GLN A 367 22.87 1.14 26.05
C GLN A 367 23.49 1.67 27.35
N GLU A 368 23.59 2.99 27.53
CA GLU A 368 24.08 3.64 28.76
C GLU A 368 23.21 3.32 29.99
N ILE A 369 21.95 2.98 29.78
CA ILE A 369 21.00 2.63 30.85
C ILE A 369 20.43 1.22 30.69
N ALA A 370 21.17 0.32 30.02
CA ALA A 370 20.69 -1.04 29.70
C ALA A 370 20.16 -1.81 30.93
N THR A 371 20.84 -1.73 32.08
CA THR A 371 20.39 -2.37 33.32
C THR A 371 19.09 -1.75 33.86
N THR A 372 18.94 -0.43 33.78
CA THR A 372 17.69 0.26 34.14
C THR A 372 16.54 -0.17 33.23
N ILE A 373 16.79 -0.23 31.91
CA ILE A 373 15.80 -0.69 30.93
C ILE A 373 15.39 -2.13 31.25
N GLN A 374 16.34 -3.01 31.54
CA GLN A 374 16.05 -4.40 31.88
C GLN A 374 15.16 -4.50 33.13
N ASN A 375 15.45 -3.74 34.19
CA ASN A 375 14.63 -3.75 35.40
C ASN A 375 13.21 -3.23 35.15
N ILE A 376 13.07 -2.12 34.42
CA ILE A 376 11.74 -1.58 34.05
C ILE A 376 10.99 -2.58 33.18
N ARG A 377 11.65 -3.21 32.20
CA ARG A 377 11.07 -4.23 31.33
C ARG A 377 10.52 -5.41 32.12
N LEU A 378 11.31 -5.95 33.05
CA LEU A 378 10.87 -7.03 33.94
C LEU A 378 9.65 -6.62 34.76
N PHE A 379 9.61 -5.38 35.25
CA PHE A 379 8.48 -4.90 36.03
C PHE A 379 7.21 -4.75 35.17
N VAL A 380 7.33 -4.20 33.95
CA VAL A 380 6.24 -4.09 32.97
C VAL A 380 5.70 -5.47 32.58
N ILE A 381 6.58 -6.42 32.28
CA ILE A 381 6.20 -7.80 31.97
C ILE A 381 5.45 -8.41 33.15
N SER A 382 5.94 -8.22 34.38
CA SER A 382 5.31 -8.81 35.56
C SER A 382 3.86 -8.38 35.78
N VAL A 383 3.48 -7.14 35.40
CA VAL A 383 2.10 -6.66 35.53
C VAL A 383 1.23 -7.00 34.31
N LYS A 384 1.84 -7.26 33.15
CA LYS A 384 1.13 -7.63 31.91
C LYS A 384 0.97 -9.14 31.72
N ASN A 385 1.70 -9.96 32.47
CA ASN A 385 1.70 -11.42 32.34
C ASN A 385 0.37 -12.10 32.66
N SER A 386 -0.51 -11.47 33.44
CA SER A 386 -1.84 -12.01 33.73
C SER A 386 -2.89 -10.92 33.90
N THR A 387 -4.15 -11.27 33.62
CA THR A 387 -5.29 -10.37 33.77
C THR A 387 -5.44 -9.87 35.21
N VAL A 388 -5.21 -10.75 36.20
CA VAL A 388 -5.30 -10.42 37.63
C VAL A 388 -4.25 -9.38 38.03
N GLN A 389 -2.99 -9.57 37.61
CA GLN A 389 -1.92 -8.62 37.92
C GLN A 389 -2.14 -7.28 37.22
N TRP A 390 -2.71 -7.31 36.02
CA TRP A 390 -3.07 -6.11 35.28
C TRP A 390 -4.18 -5.33 36.01
N GLU A 391 -5.24 -6.00 36.46
CA GLU A 391 -6.33 -5.40 37.24
C GLU A 391 -5.83 -4.80 38.57
N GLU A 392 -4.94 -5.51 39.29
CA GLU A 392 -4.31 -5.02 40.52
C GLU A 392 -3.47 -3.76 40.27
N PHE A 393 -2.71 -3.75 39.18
CA PHE A 393 -1.93 -2.59 38.76
C PHE A 393 -2.83 -1.41 38.40
N LEU A 394 -3.88 -1.62 37.61
CA LEU A 394 -4.85 -0.57 37.25
C LEU A 394 -5.56 0.00 38.48
N LYS A 395 -5.90 -0.84 39.47
CA LYS A 395 -6.43 -0.36 40.76
C LYS A 395 -5.43 0.54 41.48
N CYS A 396 -4.15 0.18 41.51
CA CYS A 396 -3.11 1.02 42.09
C CYS A 396 -2.91 2.33 41.31
N ALA A 397 -3.09 2.32 39.98
CA ALA A 397 -3.05 3.52 39.15
C ALA A 397 -4.23 4.46 39.46
N SER A 398 -5.46 3.92 39.57
CA SER A 398 -6.63 4.69 39.98
C SER A 398 -6.49 5.29 41.39
N GLU A 399 -5.93 4.54 42.35
CA GLU A 399 -5.61 5.05 43.70
C GLU A 399 -4.58 6.19 43.69
N CYS A 400 -3.76 6.29 42.63
CA CYS A 400 -2.77 7.34 42.44
C CYS A 400 -3.29 8.48 41.54
N GLU A 401 -4.58 8.49 41.20
CA GLU A 401 -5.22 9.48 40.32
C GLU A 401 -4.62 9.53 38.90
N LEU A 402 -4.19 8.37 38.38
CA LEU A 402 -3.67 8.24 37.02
C LEU A 402 -4.75 7.75 36.06
N ASP A 403 -4.79 8.33 34.85
CA ASP A 403 -5.61 7.82 33.74
C ASP A 403 -5.15 6.42 33.32
N THR A 404 -6.05 5.44 33.46
CA THR A 404 -5.84 4.02 33.17
C THR A 404 -6.08 3.65 31.71
N THR A 405 -6.66 4.56 30.91
CA THR A 405 -6.96 4.30 29.49
C THR A 405 -5.74 4.43 28.59
N ARG A 406 -4.68 5.10 29.07
CA ARG A 406 -3.44 5.37 28.33
C ARG A 406 -2.67 4.11 27.88
N GLY A 407 -2.93 2.95 28.50
CA GLY A 407 -2.23 1.70 28.23
C GLY A 407 -0.77 1.70 28.68
N LEU A 408 -0.13 0.52 28.67
CA LEU A 408 1.28 0.33 29.03
C LEU A 408 1.99 -0.45 27.93
N SER A 409 2.88 0.20 27.19
CA SER A 409 3.63 -0.43 26.09
C SER A 409 4.68 -1.44 26.57
N THR A 410 4.87 -2.50 25.80
CA THR A 410 5.99 -3.45 25.91
C THR A 410 7.13 -3.02 25.00
N ASP A 411 8.33 -3.46 25.34
CA ASP A 411 9.54 -3.15 24.60
C ASP A 411 9.90 -4.24 23.57
N CYS A 412 10.51 -3.82 22.47
CA CYS A 412 11.07 -4.67 21.43
C CYS A 412 12.56 -4.32 21.27
N CYS A 413 13.45 -5.28 21.54
CA CYS A 413 14.90 -5.04 21.56
C CYS A 413 15.47 -4.61 20.18
N THR A 414 14.75 -4.91 19.09
CA THR A 414 15.14 -4.52 17.73
C THR A 414 14.67 -3.11 17.36
N ARG A 415 13.71 -2.52 18.09
CA ARG A 415 13.09 -1.21 17.78
C ARG A 415 13.15 -0.24 18.98
N TRP A 416 14.04 0.75 18.90
CA TRP A 416 14.23 1.74 19.97
C TRP A 416 12.95 2.52 20.35
N ASN A 417 12.04 2.74 19.39
CA ASN A 417 10.76 3.42 19.61
C ASN A 417 9.89 2.67 20.61
N ALA A 418 9.87 1.33 20.57
CA ALA A 418 9.13 0.50 21.51
C ALA A 418 9.71 0.64 22.92
N THR A 419 11.05 0.62 23.04
CA THR A 419 11.75 0.88 24.32
C THR A 419 11.39 2.26 24.87
N TYR A 420 11.41 3.29 24.03
CA TYR A 420 11.05 4.64 24.41
C TYR A 420 9.59 4.74 24.88
N MET A 421 8.64 4.13 24.17
CA MET A 421 7.22 4.08 24.58
C MET A 421 7.05 3.38 25.93
N MET A 422 7.70 2.23 26.13
CA MET A 422 7.69 1.52 27.42
C MET A 422 8.22 2.43 28.54
N LEU A 423 9.37 3.10 28.34
CA LEU A 423 9.94 4.00 29.35
C LEU A 423 9.03 5.19 29.65
N ARG A 424 8.48 5.83 28.62
CA ARG A 424 7.54 6.95 28.75
C ARG A 424 6.32 6.56 29.58
N ASP A 425 5.71 5.41 29.27
CA ASP A 425 4.50 4.95 29.95
C ASP A 425 4.83 4.44 31.37
N ALA A 426 5.95 3.74 31.55
CA ALA A 426 6.41 3.33 32.87
C ALA A 426 6.70 4.52 33.79
N LEU A 427 7.27 5.60 33.26
CA LEU A 427 7.50 6.85 34.01
C LEU A 427 6.19 7.52 34.41
N TYR A 428 5.19 7.53 33.52
CA TYR A 428 3.85 8.02 33.85
C TYR A 428 3.22 7.22 34.99
N TYR A 429 3.30 5.87 34.93
CA TYR A 429 2.78 4.99 35.97
C TYR A 429 3.71 4.74 37.16
N LYS A 430 4.81 5.50 37.30
CA LYS A 430 5.80 5.29 38.37
C LYS A 430 5.17 5.20 39.77
N LYS A 431 4.21 6.08 40.07
CA LYS A 431 3.49 6.08 41.37
C LYS A 431 2.67 4.79 41.57
N ALA A 432 1.99 4.31 40.52
CA ALA A 432 1.23 3.06 40.55
C ALA A 432 2.14 1.85 40.82
N PHE A 433 3.29 1.80 40.15
CA PHE A 433 4.31 0.77 40.38
C PHE A 433 4.82 0.79 41.82
N GLN A 434 5.15 1.96 42.37
CA GLN A 434 5.59 2.09 43.76
C GLN A 434 4.50 1.67 44.76
N ARG A 435 3.24 2.00 44.46
CA ARG A 435 2.07 1.59 45.26
C ARG A 435 1.87 0.08 45.24
N LEU A 436 2.01 -0.55 44.07
CA LEU A 436 1.94 -1.99 43.89
C LEU A 436 3.05 -2.71 44.67
N THR A 437 4.30 -2.24 44.59
CA THR A 437 5.40 -2.78 45.40
C THR A 437 5.15 -2.66 46.89
N SER A 438 4.52 -1.55 47.34
CA SER A 438 4.21 -1.35 48.75
C SER A 438 3.14 -2.31 49.27
N LYS A 439 2.17 -2.69 48.43
CA LYS A 439 1.12 -3.68 48.77
C LYS A 439 1.63 -5.11 48.72
N GLU A 440 2.41 -5.46 47.70
CA GLU A 440 2.87 -6.83 47.43
C GLU A 440 4.41 -6.91 47.45
N ARG A 441 4.99 -6.51 48.58
CA ARG A 441 6.44 -6.41 48.76
C ARG A 441 7.18 -7.69 48.38
N ARG A 442 6.70 -8.84 48.84
CA ARG A 442 7.33 -10.17 48.57
C ARG A 442 7.45 -10.48 47.07
N LYS A 443 6.57 -9.95 46.24
CA LYS A 443 6.48 -10.27 44.81
C LYS A 443 7.27 -9.28 43.96
N TYR A 444 7.25 -8.00 44.31
CA TYR A 444 7.76 -6.94 43.44
C TYR A 444 9.04 -6.25 43.95
N GLU A 445 9.46 -6.46 45.20
CA GLU A 445 10.63 -5.76 45.77
C GLU A 445 11.93 -6.05 45.02
N SER A 446 12.14 -7.29 44.57
CA SER A 446 13.36 -7.69 43.83
C SER A 446 13.45 -7.14 42.41
N ILE A 447 12.33 -6.75 41.80
CA ILE A 447 12.26 -6.25 40.42
C ILE A 447 11.95 -4.75 40.34
N CYS A 448 11.62 -4.12 41.47
CA CYS A 448 11.28 -2.70 41.52
C CYS A 448 12.53 -1.84 41.23
N PRO A 449 12.50 -0.96 40.21
CA PRO A 449 13.64 -0.09 39.92
C PRO A 449 13.92 0.88 41.07
N LEU A 450 15.21 1.10 41.36
CA LEU A 450 15.66 2.03 42.39
C LEU A 450 15.32 3.48 42.02
N PRO A 451 15.21 4.41 42.99
CA PRO A 451 14.97 5.83 42.71
C PRO A 451 15.91 6.44 41.67
N GLU A 452 17.21 6.11 41.75
CA GLU A 452 18.23 6.54 40.78
C GLU A 452 17.96 5.98 39.37
N GLN A 453 17.45 4.74 39.26
CA GLN A 453 17.12 4.14 37.97
C GLN A 453 15.94 4.87 37.31
N TRP A 454 14.92 5.26 38.09
CA TRP A 454 13.83 6.10 37.60
C TRP A 454 14.31 7.47 37.12
N GLU A 455 15.27 8.09 37.81
CA GLU A 455 15.87 9.35 37.39
C GLU A 455 16.64 9.19 36.08
N LYS A 456 17.47 8.14 35.96
CA LYS A 456 18.18 7.81 34.72
C LYS A 456 17.22 7.60 33.54
N ALA A 457 16.14 6.83 33.75
CA ALA A 457 15.12 6.61 32.74
C ALA A 457 14.43 7.91 32.33
N SER A 458 14.11 8.79 33.28
CA SER A 458 13.49 10.08 33.00
C SER A 458 14.40 10.97 32.14
N LYS A 459 15.68 11.10 32.48
CA LYS A 459 16.67 11.89 31.73
C LYS A 459 16.83 11.38 30.28
N VAL A 460 17.00 10.07 30.11
CA VAL A 460 17.14 9.47 28.76
C VAL A 460 15.85 9.63 27.95
N CYS A 461 14.68 9.43 28.56
CA CYS A 461 13.40 9.64 27.90
C CYS A 461 13.24 11.10 27.43
N MET A 462 13.65 12.08 28.23
CA MET A 462 13.63 13.49 27.82
C MET A 462 14.56 13.74 26.61
N CYS A 463 15.75 13.15 26.60
CA CYS A 463 16.70 13.27 25.50
C CYS A 463 16.16 12.66 24.20
N LEU A 464 15.59 11.46 24.30
CA LEU A 464 15.08 10.71 23.14
C LEU A 464 13.73 11.20 22.62
N LYS A 465 13.03 12.07 23.35
CA LYS A 465 11.75 12.66 22.89
C LYS A 465 11.87 13.27 21.49
N LYS A 466 12.89 14.09 21.25
CA LYS A 466 13.11 14.72 19.94
C LYS A 466 13.38 13.70 18.84
N PHE A 467 14.07 12.59 19.15
CA PHE A 467 14.25 11.50 18.20
C PHE A 467 12.90 10.87 17.83
N SER A 468 11.97 10.75 18.78
CA SER A 468 10.66 10.13 18.56
C SER A 468 9.78 11.04 17.71
N ASP A 469 9.75 12.33 18.04
CA ASP A 469 9.03 13.35 17.27
C ASP A 469 9.50 13.38 15.81
N LEU A 470 10.82 13.37 15.58
CA LEU A 470 11.40 13.33 14.23
C LEU A 470 11.12 12.00 13.51
N THR A 471 11.20 10.87 14.22
CA THR A 471 10.93 9.56 13.60
C THR A 471 9.48 9.45 13.14
N ASN A 472 8.54 9.98 13.93
CA ASN A 472 7.12 10.05 13.53
C ASN A 472 6.94 10.95 12.30
N LEU A 473 7.59 12.13 12.29
CA LEU A 473 7.57 13.04 11.14
C LEU A 473 8.18 12.42 9.88
N PHE A 474 9.17 11.54 10.02
CA PHE A 474 9.84 10.90 8.89
C PHE A 474 9.13 9.65 8.38
N SER A 475 8.20 9.09 9.16
CA SER A 475 7.46 7.88 8.82
C SER A 475 6.20 8.15 7.98
N GLY A 476 5.98 9.40 7.57
CA GLY A 476 4.87 9.77 6.70
C GLY A 476 4.93 9.12 5.32
N ILE A 477 3.79 8.65 4.82
CA ILE A 477 3.65 8.02 3.49
C ILE A 477 2.87 8.89 2.49
N LEU A 478 2.14 9.90 2.97
CA LEU A 478 1.24 10.74 2.16
C LEU A 478 1.87 12.09 1.75
N TYR A 479 3.12 12.34 2.10
CA TYR A 479 3.83 13.59 1.80
C TYR A 479 5.33 13.35 1.55
N PRO A 480 6.03 14.27 0.87
CA PRO A 480 7.48 14.16 0.70
C PRO A 480 8.19 14.23 2.07
N THR A 481 9.01 13.23 2.38
CA THR A 481 9.79 13.18 3.62
C THR A 481 11.26 13.57 3.43
N ALA A 482 11.80 13.40 2.21
CA ALA A 482 13.21 13.62 1.87
C ALA A 482 13.75 15.01 2.30
N ASN A 483 12.97 16.06 2.05
CA ASN A 483 13.31 17.45 2.37
C ASN A 483 13.29 17.77 3.87
N LEU A 484 12.66 16.92 4.70
CA LEU A 484 12.56 17.12 6.15
C LEU A 484 13.77 16.55 6.89
N PHE A 485 14.44 15.54 6.33
CA PHE A 485 15.51 14.81 7.00
C PHE A 485 16.73 15.67 7.30
N TYR A 486 17.20 16.49 6.36
CA TYR A 486 18.41 17.30 6.58
C TYR A 486 18.26 18.18 7.83
N ARG A 487 17.13 18.90 7.94
CA ARG A 487 16.80 19.73 9.11
C ARG A 487 16.85 18.90 10.39
N GLY A 488 16.09 17.81 10.46
CA GLY A 488 16.02 17.01 11.68
C GLY A 488 17.36 16.38 12.07
N PHE A 489 18.15 15.89 11.12
CA PHE A 489 19.49 15.38 11.41
C PHE A 489 20.44 16.47 11.93
N CYS A 490 20.36 17.68 11.36
CA CYS A 490 21.14 18.80 11.85
C CYS A 490 20.73 19.20 13.29
N GLU A 491 19.43 19.22 13.58
CA GLU A 491 18.91 19.45 14.93
C GLU A 491 19.41 18.39 15.92
N ILE A 492 19.42 17.11 15.54
CA ILE A 492 20.01 16.04 16.35
C ILE A 492 21.50 16.28 16.59
N LYS A 493 22.28 16.65 15.57
CA LYS A 493 23.72 16.91 15.75
C LYS A 493 23.98 18.06 16.72
N LEU A 494 23.18 19.13 16.66
CA LEU A 494 23.26 20.25 17.59
C LEU A 494 22.92 19.81 19.02
N LEU A 495 21.88 18.99 19.21
CA LEU A 495 21.53 18.42 20.50
C LEU A 495 22.66 17.57 21.07
N LEU A 496 23.18 16.62 20.29
CA LEU A 496 24.29 15.77 20.72
C LEU A 496 25.54 16.61 21.09
N THR A 497 25.83 17.66 20.33
CA THR A 497 26.94 18.59 20.63
C THR A 497 26.70 19.33 21.95
N SER A 498 25.47 19.78 22.20
CA SER A 498 25.10 20.45 23.44
C SER A 498 25.21 19.52 24.65
N TRP A 499 24.78 18.26 24.50
CA TRP A 499 24.86 17.24 25.54
C TRP A 499 26.31 16.88 25.88
N SER A 500 27.19 16.78 24.89
CA SER A 500 28.63 16.58 25.13
C SER A 500 29.29 17.71 25.92
N ARG A 501 28.74 18.94 25.87
CA ARG A 501 29.24 20.11 26.61
C ARG A 501 28.53 20.35 27.95
N GLY A 502 27.53 19.53 28.30
CA GLY A 502 26.72 19.71 29.50
C GLY A 502 27.48 19.47 30.81
N ASN A 503 26.76 19.30 31.91
CA ASN A 503 27.37 18.92 33.21
C ASN A 503 27.05 17.47 33.63
N ASP A 504 25.98 16.88 33.11
CA ASP A 504 25.56 15.52 33.46
C ASP A 504 26.45 14.47 32.75
N THR A 505 27.24 13.74 33.54
CA THR A 505 28.20 12.75 33.03
C THR A 505 27.52 11.61 32.26
N MET A 506 26.33 11.16 32.68
CA MET A 506 25.62 10.09 31.98
C MET A 506 25.15 10.58 30.60
N VAL A 507 24.57 11.78 30.54
CA VAL A 507 24.14 12.38 29.27
C VAL A 507 25.34 12.68 28.36
N LYS A 508 26.51 13.03 28.90
CA LYS A 508 27.75 13.19 28.12
C LYS A 508 28.20 11.89 27.47
N ASN A 509 28.25 10.80 28.23
CA ASN A 509 28.66 9.49 27.74
C ASN A 509 27.70 9.01 26.65
N MET A 510 26.39 9.15 26.90
CA MET A 510 25.33 8.90 25.92
C MET A 510 25.52 9.72 24.65
N ALA A 511 25.81 11.01 24.77
CA ALA A 511 26.04 11.87 23.61
C ALA A 511 27.30 11.48 22.83
N ALA A 512 28.35 11.01 23.49
CA ALA A 512 29.59 10.57 22.85
C ALA A 512 29.38 9.28 22.03
N SER A 513 28.67 8.29 22.59
CA SER A 513 28.34 7.05 21.88
C SER A 513 27.43 7.31 20.68
N MET A 514 26.37 8.11 20.88
CA MET A 514 25.44 8.54 19.84
C MET A 514 26.13 9.36 18.74
N ASN A 515 27.03 10.29 19.08
CA ASN A 515 27.77 11.10 18.10
C ASN A 515 28.67 10.25 17.21
N THR A 516 29.37 9.26 17.78
CA THR A 516 30.24 8.35 17.03
C THR A 516 29.45 7.63 15.94
N LYS A 517 28.25 7.17 16.29
CA LYS A 517 27.32 6.52 15.36
C LYS A 517 26.77 7.50 14.32
N PHE A 518 26.35 8.69 14.75
CA PHE A 518 25.86 9.75 13.86
C PHE A 518 26.90 10.12 12.80
N ASP A 519 28.14 10.41 13.20
CA ASP A 519 29.19 10.90 12.29
C ASP A 519 29.61 9.85 11.25
N LYS A 520 29.55 8.56 11.60
CA LYS A 520 29.76 7.45 10.67
C LYS A 520 28.76 7.49 9.50
N TYR A 521 27.54 7.92 9.75
CA TYR A 521 26.45 7.90 8.77
C TYR A 521 26.24 9.23 8.07
N TRP A 522 26.42 10.34 8.79
CA TRP A 522 26.26 11.68 8.23
C TRP A 522 27.17 11.91 7.01
N LYS A 523 28.41 11.41 7.05
CA LYS A 523 29.37 11.51 5.95
C LYS A 523 28.92 10.87 4.63
N LYS A 524 27.96 9.94 4.67
CA LYS A 524 27.53 9.15 3.49
C LYS A 524 26.25 9.67 2.84
N SER A 525 25.39 10.37 3.59
CA SER A 525 24.05 10.74 3.12
C SER A 525 23.76 12.24 3.14
N ASN A 526 24.67 13.06 3.66
CA ASN A 526 24.43 14.49 3.85
C ASN A 526 24.06 15.24 2.55
N THR A 527 24.71 14.93 1.43
CA THR A 527 24.52 15.66 0.17
C THR A 527 23.13 15.46 -0.41
N ALA A 528 22.66 14.22 -0.56
CA ALA A 528 21.32 13.95 -1.11
C ALA A 528 20.20 14.58 -0.26
N LEU A 529 20.33 14.53 1.06
CA LEU A 529 19.39 15.16 1.99
C LEU A 529 19.46 16.70 1.91
N ALA A 530 20.66 17.27 1.80
CA ALA A 530 20.84 18.71 1.63
C ALA A 530 20.23 19.21 0.31
N VAL A 531 20.41 18.46 -0.79
CA VAL A 531 19.79 18.76 -2.09
C VAL A 531 18.26 18.72 -1.96
N ALA A 532 17.70 17.71 -1.31
CA ALA A 532 16.26 17.61 -1.11
C ALA A 532 15.69 18.80 -0.31
N SER A 533 16.39 19.25 0.75
CA SER A 533 15.98 20.44 1.51
C SER A 533 16.21 21.75 0.78
N PHE A 534 17.22 21.82 -0.09
CA PHE A 534 17.44 22.97 -0.96
C PHE A 534 16.31 23.16 -1.98
N LEU A 535 15.78 22.06 -2.54
CA LEU A 535 14.67 22.13 -3.49
C LEU A 535 13.34 22.53 -2.84
N ASP A 536 13.29 22.63 -1.50
CA ASP A 536 12.14 23.18 -0.79
C ASP A 536 12.10 24.71 -0.92
N PRO A 537 11.11 25.29 -1.62
CA PRO A 537 11.06 26.74 -1.87
C PRO A 537 10.99 27.57 -0.59
N ARG A 538 10.61 26.98 0.55
CA ARG A 538 10.55 27.64 1.87
C ARG A 538 11.92 27.86 2.48
N PHE A 539 12.93 27.13 2.03
CA PHE A 539 14.24 27.06 2.68
C PHE A 539 15.40 27.38 1.74
N LYS A 540 15.38 26.87 0.51
CA LYS A 540 16.40 27.12 -0.52
C LYS A 540 17.83 26.91 0.02
N THR A 541 18.76 27.79 -0.35
CA THR A 541 20.15 27.75 0.14
C THR A 541 20.29 28.09 1.62
N ILE A 542 19.32 28.81 2.18
CA ILE A 542 19.40 29.41 3.52
C ILE A 542 19.54 28.33 4.59
N ILE A 543 18.76 27.25 4.51
CA ILE A 543 18.82 26.17 5.50
C ILE A 543 20.16 25.43 5.48
N VAL A 544 20.69 25.16 4.28
CA VAL A 544 21.97 24.46 4.10
C VAL A 544 23.11 25.32 4.62
N HIS A 545 23.13 26.59 4.22
CA HIS A 545 24.14 27.54 4.68
C HIS A 545 24.10 27.74 6.21
N PHE A 546 22.89 27.87 6.79
CA PHE A 546 22.72 28.04 8.24
C PHE A 546 23.35 26.89 9.03
N TYR A 547 23.03 25.64 8.67
CA TYR A 547 23.55 24.47 9.38
C TYR A 547 25.03 24.23 9.09
N MET A 548 25.48 24.40 7.83
CA MET A 548 26.91 24.32 7.49
C MET A 548 27.74 25.33 8.27
N LYS A 549 27.24 26.55 8.49
CA LYS A 549 27.91 27.56 9.31
C LYS A 549 28.10 27.08 10.74
N LYS A 550 27.10 26.41 11.32
CA LYS A 550 27.18 25.86 12.69
C LYS A 550 28.15 24.67 12.81
N PHE A 551 28.35 23.90 11.73
CA PHE A 551 29.18 22.69 11.77
C PHE A 551 30.63 22.90 11.34
N TYR A 552 30.85 23.70 10.30
CA TYR A 552 32.14 23.78 9.63
C TYR A 552 32.93 25.05 9.97
N GLY A 553 32.30 26.07 10.56
CA GLY A 553 32.97 27.31 10.94
C GLY A 553 33.75 27.91 9.77
N ASP A 554 35.07 27.91 9.87
CA ASP A 554 35.99 28.46 8.87
C ASP A 554 35.99 27.70 7.53
N LEU A 555 35.59 26.42 7.52
CA LEU A 555 35.46 25.60 6.29
C LEU A 555 34.11 25.77 5.58
N LEU A 556 33.27 26.72 6.02
CA LEU A 556 31.94 26.95 5.47
C LEU A 556 31.95 27.15 3.95
N GLN A 557 32.76 28.10 3.45
CA GLN A 557 32.70 28.47 2.03
C GLN A 557 33.06 27.29 1.13
N VAL A 558 34.14 26.57 1.46
CA VAL A 558 34.56 25.38 0.71
C VAL A 558 33.43 24.33 0.65
N LYS A 559 32.78 24.05 1.79
CA LYS A 559 31.68 23.06 1.84
C LYS A 559 30.41 23.53 1.17
N PHE A 560 30.15 24.82 1.19
CA PHE A 560 28.99 25.40 0.54
C PHE A 560 29.18 25.46 -0.99
N ASP A 561 30.39 25.75 -1.46
CA ASP A 561 30.75 25.74 -2.88
C ASP A 561 30.71 24.32 -3.47
N GLU A 562 31.21 23.31 -2.73
CA GLU A 562 31.07 21.88 -3.09
C GLU A 562 29.57 21.50 -3.28
N PHE A 563 28.71 22.00 -2.37
CA PHE A 563 27.28 21.78 -2.45
C PHE A 563 26.65 22.47 -3.67
N LEU A 564 26.95 23.76 -3.90
CA LEU A 564 26.44 24.50 -5.06
C LEU A 564 26.92 23.89 -6.38
N SER A 565 28.16 23.44 -6.45
CA SER A 565 28.69 22.71 -7.62
C SER A 565 27.88 21.45 -7.93
N THR A 566 27.43 20.72 -6.90
CA THR A 566 26.52 19.58 -7.07
C THR A 566 25.18 20.00 -7.64
N ILE A 567 24.61 21.13 -7.17
CA ILE A 567 23.35 21.67 -7.69
C ILE A 567 23.49 22.10 -9.16
N MET A 568 24.57 22.79 -9.51
CA MET A 568 24.85 23.20 -10.89
C MET A 568 24.99 21.98 -11.81
N THR A 569 25.74 20.96 -11.38
CA THR A 569 25.89 19.70 -12.13
C THR A 569 24.54 19.02 -12.37
N MET A 570 23.65 19.05 -11.37
CA MET A 570 22.30 18.52 -11.49
C MET A 570 21.45 19.31 -12.50
N TYR A 571 21.54 20.64 -12.46
CA TYR A 571 20.84 21.52 -13.39
C TYR A 571 21.30 21.30 -14.83
N ASP A 572 22.62 21.32 -15.06
CA ASP A 572 23.22 21.12 -16.39
C ASP A 572 22.81 19.78 -17.00
N PHE A 573 22.71 18.73 -16.18
CA PHE A 573 22.21 17.43 -16.61
C PHE A 573 20.79 17.52 -17.19
N TYR A 574 19.88 18.23 -16.52
CA TYR A 574 18.49 18.34 -16.97
C TYR A 574 18.35 19.29 -18.16
N VAL A 575 19.12 20.38 -18.21
CA VAL A 575 19.14 21.29 -19.36
C VAL A 575 19.64 20.58 -20.61
N ALA A 576 20.69 19.75 -20.50
CA ALA A 576 21.21 18.96 -21.62
C ALA A 576 20.17 17.94 -22.17
N ALA A 577 19.21 17.53 -21.34
CA ALA A 577 18.15 16.59 -21.72
C ALA A 577 16.85 17.28 -22.19
N ALA A 578 16.72 18.60 -22.04
CA ALA A 578 15.50 19.34 -22.35
C ALA A 578 15.41 19.70 -23.86
N PRO A 579 14.22 19.63 -24.48
CA PRO A 579 14.01 20.21 -25.81
C PRO A 579 14.11 21.75 -25.75
N PRO A 580 14.49 22.43 -26.86
CA PRO A 580 14.65 23.88 -26.88
C PRO A 580 13.33 24.60 -26.50
N PRO A 581 13.39 25.71 -25.75
CA PRO A 581 12.21 26.33 -25.17
C PRO A 581 11.32 26.98 -26.25
N ASN A 582 10.03 26.62 -26.25
CA ASN A 582 8.99 27.41 -26.90
C ASN A 582 8.60 28.58 -25.98
N SER A 583 8.89 29.79 -26.42
CA SER A 583 8.50 31.04 -25.78
C SER A 583 6.98 31.20 -25.81
N ASN A 584 6.32 31.07 -24.66
CA ASN A 584 5.15 31.87 -24.24
C ASN A 584 4.61 31.34 -22.89
N ALA A 585 4.86 32.06 -21.80
CA ALA A 585 4.21 31.86 -20.51
C ALA A 585 3.57 33.19 -20.03
N PRO A 586 2.32 33.20 -19.54
CA PRO A 586 1.69 34.40 -18.98
C PRO A 586 2.06 34.61 -17.50
N GLN A 587 2.17 35.88 -17.10
CA GLN A 587 2.48 36.35 -15.75
C GLN A 587 1.26 36.27 -14.81
N SER A 588 1.47 35.91 -13.54
CA SER A 588 0.44 35.99 -12.48
C SER A 588 0.68 37.18 -11.54
N SER A 589 -0.43 37.77 -11.10
CA SER A 589 -0.59 38.99 -10.29
C SER A 589 -0.34 38.82 -8.78
N ASN A 590 0.17 39.89 -8.17
CA ASN A 590 0.48 40.05 -6.74
C ASN A 590 -0.77 40.17 -5.85
N GLU A 591 -0.67 39.71 -4.59
CA GLU A 591 -1.54 40.08 -3.47
C GLU A 591 -0.74 40.60 -2.25
N PRO A 592 -1.35 41.40 -1.35
CA PRO A 592 -0.64 42.30 -0.44
C PRO A 592 -0.32 41.71 0.94
N ALA A 593 0.68 42.31 1.59
CA ALA A 593 1.21 41.95 2.91
C ALA A 593 0.37 42.48 4.09
N VAL A 594 0.35 41.74 5.20
CA VAL A 594 -0.19 42.17 6.51
C VAL A 594 0.82 41.86 7.63
N GLU A 595 0.95 42.81 8.55
CA GLU A 595 1.94 42.89 9.65
C GLU A 595 1.71 41.90 10.80
N GLU A 596 2.80 41.71 11.56
CA GLU A 596 3.10 40.64 12.50
C GLU A 596 2.59 40.85 13.94
N ASP A 597 2.46 39.74 14.67
CA ASP A 597 2.86 39.68 16.08
C ASP A 597 3.55 38.32 16.41
N ALA A 598 4.46 38.31 17.39
CA ALA A 598 5.54 37.32 17.55
C ALA A 598 5.53 36.52 18.88
N ASN A 599 5.75 35.19 18.78
CA ASN A 599 6.39 34.23 19.74
C ASN A 599 5.95 32.78 19.36
N ASP A 600 6.70 31.67 19.41
CA ASP A 600 7.97 31.27 20.07
C ASP A 600 8.58 30.02 19.36
N PHE A 601 9.89 29.79 19.54
CA PHE A 601 10.72 28.59 19.27
C PHE A 601 11.08 28.10 17.85
N ASP A 602 10.97 28.95 16.82
CA ASP A 602 11.73 28.81 15.55
C ASP A 602 12.70 30.01 15.36
N SER A 603 12.91 30.80 16.43
CA SER A 603 13.39 32.19 16.39
C SER A 603 14.75 32.40 15.72
N GLU A 604 15.74 31.50 15.82
CA GLU A 604 17.05 31.72 15.18
C GLU A 604 17.04 31.43 13.68
N LEU A 605 16.43 30.31 13.25
CA LEU A 605 16.33 29.96 11.84
C LEU A 605 15.35 30.91 11.15
N ASP A 606 14.24 31.24 11.80
CA ASP A 606 13.31 32.27 11.34
C ASP A 606 14.01 33.63 11.22
N LYS A 607 14.73 34.11 12.24
CA LYS A 607 15.52 35.36 12.12
C LYS A 607 16.54 35.32 10.99
N TYR A 608 17.09 34.13 10.68
CA TYR A 608 18.05 33.94 9.59
C TYR A 608 17.36 33.90 8.21
N LEU A 609 16.17 33.29 8.11
CA LEU A 609 15.31 33.30 6.94
C LEU A 609 14.77 34.71 6.64
N TYR A 610 14.47 35.51 7.67
CA TYR A 610 13.87 36.85 7.54
C TYR A 610 14.88 38.00 7.65
N LYS A 611 16.19 37.72 7.56
CA LYS A 611 17.20 38.78 7.47
C LYS A 611 17.09 39.41 6.07
N LYS A 612 16.36 40.54 5.96
CA LYS A 612 16.12 41.28 4.70
C LYS A 612 17.34 41.27 3.78
N GLN A 613 17.27 40.51 2.69
CA GLN A 613 18.13 40.71 1.53
C GLN A 613 17.41 41.66 0.59
N THR A 614 17.63 42.96 0.79
CA THR A 614 17.26 43.98 -0.20
C THR A 614 18.14 43.80 -1.43
N ASN A 615 17.61 43.22 -2.49
CA ASN A 615 18.00 43.49 -3.88
C ASN A 615 16.96 42.88 -4.85
N GLN A 616 15.87 43.59 -5.09
CA GLN A 616 15.01 43.32 -6.24
C GLN A 616 15.52 44.11 -7.45
N SER A 617 16.36 43.47 -8.26
CA SER A 617 16.56 43.85 -9.67
C SER A 617 15.83 42.83 -10.55
N GLN A 618 15.37 43.24 -11.73
CA GLN A 618 14.82 42.34 -12.74
C GLN A 618 15.83 41.21 -13.03
N ILE A 619 15.53 39.98 -12.61
CA ILE A 619 16.44 38.84 -12.76
C ILE A 619 16.34 38.30 -14.18
N VAL A 620 17.33 38.61 -15.00
CA VAL A 620 17.63 37.91 -16.26
C VAL A 620 18.66 36.84 -15.92
N GLY A 621 18.24 35.58 -15.91
CA GLY A 621 19.07 34.44 -15.56
C GLY A 621 18.43 33.11 -15.98
N ASN A 622 19.17 32.02 -15.88
CA ASN A 622 18.63 30.68 -16.11
C ASN A 622 17.64 30.27 -14.99
N ASP A 623 16.89 29.17 -15.15
CA ASP A 623 15.82 28.84 -14.19
C ASP A 623 16.34 28.54 -12.76
N LEU A 624 17.57 28.04 -12.63
CA LEU A 624 18.20 27.86 -11.32
C LEU A 624 18.56 29.21 -10.68
N GLU A 625 19.08 30.16 -11.45
CA GLU A 625 19.39 31.52 -10.98
C GLU A 625 18.12 32.25 -10.55
N LYS A 626 17.01 32.12 -11.30
CA LYS A 626 15.70 32.64 -10.90
C LYS A 626 15.26 32.04 -9.57
N TYR A 627 15.31 30.71 -9.45
CA TYR A 627 14.92 30.03 -8.20
C TYR A 627 15.75 30.49 -6.99
N LEU A 628 17.05 30.68 -7.17
CA LEU A 628 17.97 31.17 -6.13
C LEU A 628 17.72 32.62 -5.74
N ALA A 629 17.33 33.46 -6.70
CA ALA A 629 17.12 34.89 -6.48
C ALA A 629 15.71 35.23 -5.95
N GLU A 630 14.72 34.37 -6.20
CA GLU A 630 13.40 34.47 -5.59
C GLU A 630 13.46 34.33 -4.06
N GLU A 631 12.67 35.11 -3.34
CA GLU A 631 12.56 34.98 -1.88
C GLU A 631 12.01 33.60 -1.47
N PRO A 632 12.38 33.10 -0.28
CA PRO A 632 11.79 31.87 0.24
C PRO A 632 10.28 31.99 0.43
N LEU A 633 9.55 30.93 0.08
CA LEU A 633 8.10 30.91 0.17
C LEU A 633 7.62 31.00 1.62
N LEU A 634 6.85 32.05 1.92
CA LEU A 634 6.25 32.26 3.23
C LEU A 634 4.94 31.47 3.34
N LEU A 635 4.94 30.40 4.13
CA LEU A 635 3.69 29.78 4.57
C LEU A 635 3.05 30.64 5.67
N ASP A 636 1.74 30.89 5.55
CA ASP A 636 0.90 31.48 6.58
C ASP A 636 1.10 30.73 7.93
N LYS A 637 1.24 31.47 9.05
CA LYS A 637 1.51 30.89 10.38
C LYS A 637 0.42 29.91 10.82
N ALA A 638 -0.84 30.11 10.38
CA ALA A 638 -1.92 29.13 10.60
C ALA A 638 -1.63 27.79 9.91
N LYS A 639 -1.04 27.83 8.71
CA LYS A 639 -0.61 26.64 7.96
C LYS A 639 0.67 26.01 8.50
N ARG A 640 1.52 26.77 9.21
CA ARG A 640 2.73 26.25 9.88
C ARG A 640 2.40 25.39 11.09
N LYS A 641 1.40 25.77 11.90
CA LYS A 641 0.82 24.87 12.92
C LYS A 641 0.15 23.65 12.27
N ASN A 642 -0.44 23.83 11.10
CA ASN A 642 -1.05 22.74 10.33
C ASN A 642 -0.06 21.79 9.63
N VAL A 643 1.25 22.04 9.53
CA VAL A 643 2.15 20.93 9.11
C VAL A 643 2.21 19.86 10.22
N ALA A 644 1.96 20.24 11.47
CA ALA A 644 1.77 19.32 12.58
C ALA A 644 0.29 18.88 12.78
N SER A 645 -0.71 19.64 12.32
CA SER A 645 -2.14 19.30 12.50
C SER A 645 -2.92 18.88 11.24
N ILE A 646 -2.34 18.93 10.04
CA ILE A 646 -2.81 18.14 8.87
C ILE A 646 -2.63 16.64 9.15
N VAL A 647 -1.83 16.31 10.18
CA VAL A 647 -1.66 14.96 10.73
C VAL A 647 -2.79 14.58 11.71
N THR A 648 -3.68 15.49 12.12
CA THR A 648 -4.70 15.19 13.15
C THR A 648 -6.15 15.17 12.68
N ASP A 649 -6.45 15.53 11.42
CA ASP A 649 -7.82 15.51 10.86
C ASP A 649 -7.99 14.54 9.67
N LEU A 650 -7.12 13.54 9.55
CA LEU A 650 -7.38 12.37 8.71
C LEU A 650 -7.85 11.23 9.60
N ASP A 651 -9.09 10.82 9.36
CA ASP A 651 -9.84 9.76 10.00
C ASP A 651 -8.94 8.59 10.44
N VAL A 652 -9.06 8.23 11.72
CA VAL A 652 -8.23 7.25 12.46
C VAL A 652 -8.43 5.80 11.97
N THR A 653 -9.11 5.62 10.84
CA THR A 653 -9.52 4.32 10.30
C THR A 653 -8.61 3.76 9.21
N GLU A 654 -7.69 4.55 8.62
CA GLU A 654 -6.75 4.04 7.58
C GLU A 654 -5.28 3.89 8.03
N LEU A 655 -4.92 4.33 9.24
CA LEU A 655 -3.57 4.16 9.81
C LEU A 655 -3.28 2.76 10.38
N LEU A 656 -4.29 1.90 10.43
CA LEU A 656 -4.17 0.52 10.91
C LEU A 656 -3.67 -0.45 9.83
N ALA A 657 -3.80 -0.14 8.53
CA ALA A 657 -3.55 -1.12 7.47
C ALA A 657 -2.05 -1.36 7.16
N GLU A 658 -1.18 -0.36 7.29
CA GLU A 658 0.27 -0.55 7.01
C GLU A 658 1.13 -0.72 8.28
N THR A 659 0.62 -0.38 9.47
CA THR A 659 1.26 -0.73 10.76
C THR A 659 1.13 -2.23 11.05
N LEU A 660 0.11 -2.90 10.49
CA LEU A 660 -0.08 -4.35 10.61
C LEU A 660 1.02 -5.18 9.92
N MET A 661 1.71 -4.68 8.88
CA MET A 661 2.87 -5.40 8.32
C MET A 661 4.08 -5.43 9.27
N VAL A 662 4.08 -4.59 10.29
CA VAL A 662 5.13 -4.49 11.32
C VAL A 662 4.72 -5.22 12.61
N GLU A 663 3.42 -5.44 12.84
CA GLU A 663 2.84 -6.18 13.97
C GLU A 663 2.56 -7.67 13.67
N VAL A 664 2.50 -8.10 12.41
CA VAL A 664 2.44 -9.53 12.05
C VAL A 664 3.73 -10.28 12.44
N GLU A 665 4.83 -9.58 12.73
CA GLU A 665 6.02 -10.17 13.37
C GLU A 665 5.80 -10.52 14.86
N GLU A 666 4.89 -9.87 15.58
CA GLU A 666 4.67 -10.16 17.01
C GLU A 666 3.68 -11.30 17.27
N TYR A 667 2.80 -11.63 16.30
CA TYR A 667 1.81 -12.71 16.46
C TYR A 667 2.26 -14.08 15.92
N MET A 668 3.39 -14.17 15.21
CA MET A 668 3.96 -15.46 14.77
C MET A 668 5.05 -16.03 15.69
N ASP A 669 5.45 -15.28 16.74
CA ASP A 669 6.43 -15.71 17.74
C ASP A 669 5.78 -16.12 19.09
N SER A 670 4.44 -16.23 19.15
CA SER A 670 3.72 -16.59 20.38
C SER A 670 2.78 -17.80 20.30
N ASP A 671 2.86 -18.61 19.25
CA ASP A 671 2.23 -19.94 19.22
C ASP A 671 3.28 -21.01 19.54
N ASP A 672 3.56 -21.18 20.83
CA ASP A 672 4.02 -22.43 21.47
C ASP A 672 2.89 -22.97 22.35
#